data_AF-A0A4V1FCU3-F1
#
_entry.id   AF-A0A4V1FCU3-F1
#
_cell.length_a   1.000
_cell.length_b   1.000
_cell.length_c   1.000
_cell.angle_alpha   90.00
_cell.angle_beta   90.00
_cell.angle_gamma   90.00
#
_symmetry.space_group_name_H-M   'P 1'
#
loop_
_entity.id
_entity.type
_entity.pdbx_description
1 polymer ?
#
loop_
_entity_poly.entity_id
_entity_poly.type
_entity_poly.pdbx_seq_one_letter_code
_entity_poly.pdbx_strand_id
1 'polypeptide(L)'
;MQTLGWIISVLYQLHFNSKRIKKLHMKSFYNIRLLLLVCLVICFGIITSCDDDDDALTNSGEVELLSFGPTGAQHGEELRFIGRNLNKVEAIVLPGVTVAKADFKAQSSELITLIIPAEATEGKVTLKLAGGQELVTKTVLSFEVPVTIATITEKARPGANITITGTKLNWITGVIFSTEPIDTVDEFVSQTPSELVLTVPVNAKTGKLLILTGGTEPLELETEEEFVVALPTVTALAPGLVRHEENLTLTGTDLDLLGAIVFPGGTRVSDFVSQTANQVVVKVPNNANAGSLTLVAKNSLVATETEVELKLVLPAITSMTPNPVKHGANLTISGTNLDHVKSVVFNGEGAVASTFVSQSSSSIVVTVPNKATAGNLKFITKRGDYSVTTAAELRIVLPAITNATPSPVDPGANLTITGTNLDLVKSVVFNGDASVSNFVSKTASQIVVTIPNNARSGALKLVTTSNFEVTTQTEVEVVLPAVTSLTPSPVLPGAYLTLNGSGLNLIKEVRFVGGAKVTSFLAQTASQIILGVPANAKTGKLTLVTVRNLEIETSQTVEVGTGGPAPLAYALYEDALQNGWQEWTTGANKPDLANTEHVLVGSKAIKVNINQWGSWGGGFSTAAAPAGKYTEFTFWVYGAPGVNGKVRLLVNPGNWDDRTTFTVVEGKWTEVTIQLADLTDNNGVRNPATWSDIRFQSEISGEMWFDHIGFR
;
A
#
# COMPACT_ATOMS: atom_id res chain seq x y z
N MET A 1 6.90 -7.90 0.08
CA MET A 1 7.09 -8.04 -1.37
C MET A 1 6.64 -6.74 -2.04
N GLN A 2 7.37 -5.65 -1.78
CA GLN A 2 7.17 -4.28 -2.28
C GLN A 2 8.28 -3.46 -1.63
N THR A 3 9.46 -3.43 -2.25
CA THR A 3 10.56 -2.45 -2.09
C THR A 3 11.74 -2.93 -2.95
N LEU A 4 11.53 -3.03 -4.26
CA LEU A 4 12.60 -3.31 -5.24
C LEU A 4 12.35 -2.63 -6.59
N GLY A 5 11.36 -1.73 -6.66
CA GLY A 5 10.99 -0.98 -7.87
C GLY A 5 11.64 0.40 -8.00
N TRP A 6 12.51 0.80 -7.05
CA TRP A 6 13.16 2.12 -7.07
C TRP A 6 14.66 2.09 -7.41
N ILE A 7 15.20 0.92 -7.80
CA ILE A 7 16.61 0.77 -8.19
C ILE A 7 16.77 0.39 -9.68
N ILE A 8 15.69 0.16 -10.42
CA ILE A 8 15.75 -0.17 -11.86
C ILE A 8 15.57 1.06 -12.77
N SER A 9 15.13 2.22 -12.23
CA SER A 9 15.03 3.48 -13.01
C SER A 9 16.33 4.31 -13.05
N VAL A 10 17.37 3.91 -12.30
CA VAL A 10 18.69 4.61 -12.31
C VAL A 10 19.77 3.77 -13.01
N LEU A 11 19.47 2.53 -13.41
CA LEU A 11 20.45 1.60 -13.99
C LEU A 11 20.27 1.30 -15.49
N TYR A 12 19.34 1.95 -16.19
CA TYR A 12 19.25 1.87 -17.66
C TYR A 12 19.78 3.12 -18.40
N GLN A 13 20.28 4.11 -17.65
CA GLN A 13 20.90 5.35 -18.18
C GLN A 13 22.44 5.36 -18.08
N LEU A 14 23.06 4.26 -17.64
CA LEU A 14 24.51 4.18 -17.43
C LEU A 14 25.07 2.82 -17.86
N HIS A 15 24.95 2.47 -19.16
CA HIS A 15 25.88 1.54 -19.84
C HIS A 15 25.76 1.61 -21.38
N PHE A 16 26.07 2.76 -21.96
CA PHE A 16 26.78 2.83 -23.25
C PHE A 16 27.64 4.09 -23.23
N ASN A 17 28.62 4.12 -22.32
CA ASN A 17 29.69 5.10 -22.37
C ASN A 17 31.00 4.44 -21.96
N SER A 18 31.59 3.75 -22.93
CA SER A 18 32.97 3.26 -22.90
C SER A 18 33.63 3.60 -24.24
N LYS A 19 34.03 4.86 -24.37
CA LYS A 19 35.33 5.26 -24.91
C LYS A 19 35.56 6.74 -24.57
N ARG A 20 35.98 6.96 -23.32
CA ARG A 20 36.68 8.17 -22.89
C ARG A 20 37.91 8.37 -23.78
N ILE A 21 37.94 9.42 -24.59
CA ILE A 21 39.19 10.09 -24.97
C ILE A 21 39.14 11.51 -24.39
N LYS A 22 39.86 11.63 -23.28
CA LYS A 22 40.58 12.79 -22.76
C LYS A 22 40.08 14.18 -23.15
N LYS A 23 39.40 14.79 -22.18
CA LYS A 23 39.65 16.13 -21.62
C LYS A 23 41.00 16.73 -22.08
N LEU A 24 40.93 17.69 -22.99
CA LEU A 24 41.97 18.72 -23.18
C LEU A 24 41.26 20.07 -23.31
N HIS A 25 40.98 20.64 -22.13
CA HIS A 25 40.94 22.08 -21.99
C HIS A 25 42.34 22.59 -22.35
N MET A 26 42.47 23.31 -23.45
CA MET A 26 43.65 24.14 -23.69
C MET A 26 43.18 25.55 -24.05
N LYS A 27 42.93 26.34 -23.00
CA LYS A 27 43.21 27.78 -23.06
C LYS A 27 44.67 27.92 -23.49
N SER A 28 44.91 28.40 -24.69
CA SER A 28 46.22 28.92 -25.06
C SER A 28 46.03 30.09 -26.01
N PHE A 29 45.77 31.25 -25.42
CA PHE A 29 46.28 32.50 -25.97
C PHE A 29 47.82 32.37 -25.98
N TYR A 30 48.43 32.15 -27.15
CA TYR A 30 49.87 32.30 -27.32
C TYR A 30 50.16 33.21 -28.51
N ASN A 31 50.47 34.46 -28.15
CA ASN A 31 51.21 35.49 -28.85
C ASN A 31 51.79 35.14 -30.23
N ILE A 32 51.05 35.48 -31.29
CA ILE A 32 51.49 35.58 -32.68
C ILE A 32 52.67 36.57 -32.88
N ARG A 33 53.02 37.38 -31.87
CA ARG A 33 54.19 38.27 -31.89
C ARG A 33 55.52 37.61 -31.51
N LEU A 34 55.53 36.36 -31.01
CA LEU A 34 56.77 35.64 -30.64
C LEU A 34 57.27 34.70 -31.76
N LEU A 35 56.38 34.24 -32.65
CA LEU A 35 56.75 33.39 -33.81
C LEU A 35 57.38 34.21 -34.96
N LEU A 36 56.97 35.48 -35.09
CA LEU A 36 57.57 36.44 -36.03
C LEU A 36 58.98 36.90 -35.62
N LEU A 37 59.37 36.73 -34.35
CA LEU A 37 60.71 37.11 -33.86
C LEU A 37 61.76 35.98 -34.03
N VAL A 38 61.31 34.72 -34.14
CA VAL A 38 62.21 33.55 -34.37
C VAL A 38 62.51 33.36 -35.85
N CYS A 39 61.58 33.71 -36.77
CA CYS A 39 61.86 33.71 -38.20
C CYS A 39 62.75 34.87 -38.66
N LEU A 40 62.83 35.97 -37.90
CA LEU A 40 63.67 37.13 -38.23
C LEU A 40 65.17 36.94 -37.88
N VAL A 41 65.50 35.94 -37.04
CA VAL A 41 66.87 35.68 -36.55
C VAL A 41 67.57 34.54 -37.32
N ILE A 42 66.87 33.85 -38.23
CA ILE A 42 67.45 32.82 -39.10
C ILE A 42 67.89 33.39 -40.48
N CYS A 43 67.59 34.66 -40.77
CA CYS A 43 67.92 35.32 -42.05
C CYS A 43 69.20 36.17 -42.04
N PHE A 44 70.04 36.15 -41.00
CA PHE A 44 71.34 36.85 -41.00
C PHE A 44 72.51 35.89 -40.82
N GLY A 45 73.20 35.61 -41.92
CA GLY A 45 74.34 34.69 -42.05
C GLY A 45 73.90 33.49 -42.87
N ILE A 46 74.25 33.35 -44.14
CA ILE A 46 75.60 33.36 -44.68
C ILE A 46 75.53 33.89 -46.12
N ILE A 47 76.28 34.97 -46.36
CA ILE A 47 76.70 35.42 -47.69
C ILE A 47 77.97 34.63 -48.03
N THR A 48 77.90 33.75 -49.02
CA THR A 48 79.04 33.44 -49.90
C THR A 48 78.51 33.27 -51.32
N SER A 49 78.73 34.30 -52.12
CA SER A 49 78.67 34.29 -53.57
C SER A 49 79.83 33.47 -54.12
N CYS A 50 79.54 32.43 -54.92
CA CYS A 50 80.39 31.78 -55.93
C CYS A 50 79.44 30.87 -56.72
N ASP A 51 79.00 31.28 -57.90
CA ASP A 51 79.62 31.09 -59.24
C ASP A 51 79.28 29.71 -59.83
N ASP A 52 78.66 29.79 -61.02
CA ASP A 52 78.52 28.80 -62.09
C ASP A 52 78.34 27.32 -61.72
N ASP A 53 77.16 26.78 -62.05
CA ASP A 53 77.08 25.58 -62.87
C ASP A 53 75.68 25.51 -63.54
N ASP A 54 75.65 26.01 -64.78
CA ASP A 54 74.65 25.70 -65.79
C ASP A 54 74.69 24.19 -66.10
N ASP A 55 73.92 23.38 -65.36
CA ASP A 55 73.49 22.09 -65.88
C ASP A 55 72.26 22.31 -66.79
N ALA A 56 72.58 22.68 -68.03
CA ALA A 56 71.68 22.57 -69.16
C ALA A 56 71.15 21.13 -69.27
N LEU A 57 69.99 20.87 -68.66
CA LEU A 57 69.15 19.74 -69.04
C LEU A 57 68.73 19.97 -70.49
N THR A 58 69.48 19.35 -71.40
CA THR A 58 69.16 19.20 -72.82
C THR A 58 67.67 18.97 -72.98
N ASN A 59 67.00 19.90 -73.66
CA ASN A 59 65.60 19.76 -74.05
C ASN A 59 65.46 18.46 -74.87
N SER A 60 64.89 17.41 -74.29
CA SER A 60 64.72 16.08 -74.92
C SER A 60 63.79 16.11 -76.15
N GLY A 61 63.20 17.28 -76.44
CA GLY A 61 62.21 17.46 -77.49
C GLY A 61 60.82 16.93 -77.13
N GLU A 62 60.65 16.27 -75.99
CA GLU A 62 59.38 15.77 -75.47
C GLU A 62 58.60 16.88 -74.76
N VAL A 63 57.27 16.78 -74.72
CA VAL A 63 56.44 17.77 -74.03
C VAL A 63 56.38 17.46 -72.55
N GLU A 64 56.74 18.44 -71.73
CA GLU A 64 56.74 18.32 -70.27
C GLU A 64 55.88 19.44 -69.67
N LEU A 65 54.94 19.07 -68.80
CA LEU A 65 54.17 20.03 -68.01
C LEU A 65 54.78 20.13 -66.61
N LEU A 66 55.32 21.30 -66.27
CA LEU A 66 55.98 21.54 -64.99
C LEU A 66 54.99 22.01 -63.92
N SER A 67 54.05 22.88 -64.29
CA SER A 67 52.98 23.35 -63.40
C SER A 67 51.77 23.86 -64.20
N PHE A 68 50.62 23.90 -63.55
CA PHE A 68 49.43 24.54 -64.08
C PHE A 68 48.61 25.15 -62.95
N GLY A 69 47.87 26.22 -63.23
CA GLY A 69 47.05 26.91 -62.24
C GLY A 69 46.68 28.35 -62.62
N PRO A 70 46.12 29.12 -61.67
CA PRO A 70 45.89 28.72 -60.28
C PRO A 70 44.74 27.71 -60.13
N THR A 71 44.93 26.72 -59.24
CA THR A 71 43.81 25.93 -58.73
C THR A 71 42.97 26.85 -57.83
N GLY A 72 41.65 26.86 -58.01
CA GLY A 72 40.74 27.82 -57.37
C GLY A 72 40.41 29.04 -58.23
N ALA A 73 40.85 29.09 -59.48
CA ALA A 73 40.35 30.08 -60.43
C ALA A 73 38.84 29.92 -60.69
N GLN A 74 38.15 31.02 -60.98
CA GLN A 74 36.73 31.00 -61.36
C GLN A 74 36.57 30.76 -62.88
N HIS A 75 35.42 30.19 -63.29
CA HIS A 75 35.06 30.13 -64.71
C HIS A 75 35.10 31.52 -65.36
N GLY A 76 35.73 31.65 -66.53
CA GLY A 76 35.98 32.93 -67.19
C GLY A 76 37.33 33.58 -66.86
N GLU A 77 38.07 33.07 -65.88
CA GLU A 77 39.44 33.49 -65.59
C GLU A 77 40.48 32.74 -66.43
N GLU A 78 41.73 33.22 -66.37
CA GLU A 78 42.83 32.66 -67.13
C GLU A 78 43.53 31.52 -66.38
N LEU A 79 43.55 30.33 -66.99
CA LEU A 79 44.34 29.19 -66.54
C LEU A 79 45.66 29.13 -67.32
N ARG A 80 46.77 28.96 -66.60
CA ARG A 80 48.13 28.95 -67.14
C ARG A 80 48.73 27.56 -67.01
N PHE A 81 49.36 27.09 -68.07
CA PHE A 81 50.13 25.84 -68.12
C PHE A 81 51.58 26.19 -68.44
N ILE A 82 52.50 25.87 -67.54
CA ILE A 82 53.92 26.20 -67.65
C ILE A 82 54.69 24.90 -67.84
N GLY A 83 55.57 24.85 -68.83
CA GLY A 83 56.23 23.62 -69.21
C GLY A 83 57.33 23.81 -70.24
N ARG A 84 57.65 22.72 -70.95
CA ARG A 84 58.63 22.70 -72.05
C ARG A 84 57.97 22.08 -73.30
N ASN A 85 58.30 22.64 -74.47
CA ASN A 85 57.75 22.25 -75.78
C ASN A 85 56.20 22.30 -75.87
N LEU A 86 55.55 23.19 -75.10
CA LEU A 86 54.09 23.31 -75.06
C LEU A 86 53.46 23.76 -76.38
N ASN A 87 54.25 24.30 -77.32
CA ASN A 87 53.81 24.63 -78.68
C ASN A 87 53.33 23.41 -79.50
N LYS A 88 53.66 22.19 -79.05
CA LYS A 88 53.22 20.91 -79.65
C LYS A 88 51.88 20.41 -79.12
N VAL A 89 51.27 21.10 -78.15
CA VAL A 89 49.93 20.77 -77.62
C VAL A 89 48.87 21.24 -78.61
N GLU A 90 47.95 20.33 -78.96
CA GLU A 90 46.86 20.55 -79.92
C GLU A 90 45.49 20.72 -79.26
N ALA A 91 45.31 20.23 -78.04
CA ALA A 91 44.13 20.50 -77.24
C ALA A 91 44.43 20.27 -75.75
N ILE A 92 43.69 20.94 -74.89
CA ILE A 92 43.69 20.70 -73.44
C ILE A 92 42.29 20.21 -73.08
N VAL A 93 42.21 18.98 -72.58
CA VAL A 93 40.99 18.39 -72.05
C VAL A 93 40.91 18.74 -70.58
N LEU A 94 40.05 19.70 -70.26
CA LEU A 94 39.57 19.88 -68.90
C LEU A 94 38.45 18.86 -68.66
N PRO A 95 38.24 18.39 -67.42
CA PRO A 95 37.07 17.57 -67.11
C PRO A 95 35.79 18.30 -67.54
N GLY A 96 34.94 17.66 -68.36
CA GLY A 96 33.71 18.24 -68.89
C GLY A 96 33.84 19.02 -70.21
N VAL A 97 35.04 19.45 -70.63
CA VAL A 97 35.21 20.24 -71.86
C VAL A 97 36.60 20.09 -72.48
N THR A 98 36.65 19.94 -73.81
CA THR A 98 37.92 19.97 -74.56
C THR A 98 38.11 21.35 -75.17
N VAL A 99 39.21 22.03 -74.79
CA VAL A 99 39.62 23.30 -75.36
C VAL A 99 40.60 23.02 -76.50
N ALA A 100 40.20 23.36 -77.73
CA ALA A 100 41.07 23.16 -78.90
C ALA A 100 42.18 24.22 -78.93
N LYS A 101 43.29 23.93 -79.63
CA LYS A 101 44.40 24.88 -79.82
C LYS A 101 43.98 26.26 -80.31
N ALA A 102 42.92 26.32 -81.13
CA ALA A 102 42.37 27.57 -81.67
C ALA A 102 41.77 28.47 -80.57
N ASP A 103 41.32 27.88 -79.46
CA ASP A 103 40.66 28.57 -78.36
C ASP A 103 41.64 28.93 -77.22
N PHE A 104 42.94 28.65 -77.40
CA PHE A 104 43.96 29.12 -76.49
C PHE A 104 44.14 30.63 -76.64
N LYS A 105 44.23 31.33 -75.51
CA LYS A 105 44.47 32.78 -75.47
C LYS A 105 45.91 33.11 -75.87
N ALA A 106 46.87 32.28 -75.46
CA ALA A 106 48.24 32.34 -75.91
C ALA A 106 48.89 30.96 -75.84
N GLN A 107 49.86 30.71 -76.73
CA GLN A 107 50.67 29.50 -76.72
C GLN A 107 52.09 29.81 -77.17
N SER A 108 53.06 29.41 -76.37
CA SER A 108 54.49 29.39 -76.66
C SER A 108 55.08 28.02 -76.33
N SER A 109 56.39 27.84 -76.50
CA SER A 109 57.10 26.63 -76.07
C SER A 109 57.11 26.42 -74.55
N GLU A 110 56.85 27.48 -73.76
CA GLU A 110 56.96 27.45 -72.30
C GLU A 110 55.64 27.71 -71.56
N LEU A 111 54.65 28.30 -72.25
CA LEU A 111 53.40 28.74 -71.65
C LEU A 111 52.21 28.52 -72.58
N ILE A 112 51.13 27.92 -72.06
CA ILE A 112 49.79 28.00 -72.65
C ILE A 112 48.89 28.76 -71.68
N THR A 113 48.08 29.67 -72.19
CA THR A 113 47.01 30.32 -71.43
C THR A 113 45.68 30.10 -72.12
N LEU A 114 44.65 29.82 -71.35
CA LEU A 114 43.28 29.67 -71.85
C LEU A 114 42.30 30.28 -70.85
N ILE A 115 41.12 30.65 -71.34
CA ILE A 115 40.00 31.04 -70.47
C ILE A 115 39.28 29.78 -70.03
N ILE A 116 39.02 29.64 -68.73
CA ILE A 116 38.32 28.47 -68.18
C ILE A 116 36.89 28.45 -68.72
N PRO A 117 36.51 27.48 -69.58
CA PRO A 117 35.16 27.39 -70.13
C PRO A 117 34.15 27.05 -69.03
N ALA A 118 32.92 27.54 -69.12
CA ALA A 118 31.88 27.38 -68.10
C ALA A 118 31.53 25.91 -67.82
N GLU A 119 31.77 25.02 -68.78
CA GLU A 119 31.52 23.58 -68.71
C GLU A 119 32.63 22.80 -68.00
N ALA A 120 33.76 23.45 -67.67
CA ALA A 120 34.86 22.80 -66.97
C ALA A 120 34.45 22.40 -65.54
N THR A 121 34.76 21.17 -65.17
CA THR A 121 34.46 20.54 -63.87
C THR A 121 35.76 20.12 -63.17
N GLU A 122 35.65 19.75 -61.90
CA GLU A 122 36.80 19.27 -61.13
C GLU A 122 37.35 17.95 -61.69
N GLY A 123 38.67 17.81 -61.73
CA GLY A 123 39.34 16.58 -62.14
C GLY A 123 40.73 16.78 -62.73
N LYS A 124 41.30 15.71 -63.27
CA LYS A 124 42.62 15.75 -63.92
C LYS A 124 42.53 16.36 -65.30
N VAL A 125 43.52 17.18 -65.66
CA VAL A 125 43.62 17.80 -66.97
C VAL A 125 44.47 16.90 -67.88
N THR A 126 44.14 16.85 -69.17
CA THR A 126 44.91 16.08 -70.16
C THR A 126 45.37 16.97 -71.31
N LEU A 127 46.67 17.02 -71.57
CA LEU A 127 47.24 17.71 -72.73
C LEU A 127 47.33 16.71 -73.89
N LYS A 128 46.67 17.03 -75.00
CA LYS A 128 46.73 16.25 -76.25
C LYS A 128 47.81 16.80 -77.16
N LEU A 129 48.69 15.92 -77.65
CA LEU A 129 49.88 16.25 -78.43
C LEU A 129 49.72 15.87 -79.91
N ALA A 130 50.46 16.55 -80.77
CA ALA A 130 50.56 16.21 -82.19
C ALA A 130 51.07 14.76 -82.37
N GLY A 131 50.25 13.90 -82.99
CA GLY A 131 50.52 12.47 -83.17
C GLY A 131 49.78 11.52 -82.23
N GLY A 132 48.86 12.02 -81.40
CA GLY A 132 47.92 11.20 -80.61
C GLY A 132 48.41 10.78 -79.22
N GLN A 133 49.51 11.36 -78.72
CA GLN A 133 49.98 11.15 -77.35
C GLN A 133 49.21 12.04 -76.36
N GLU A 134 48.96 11.54 -75.15
CA GLU A 134 48.23 12.26 -74.09
C GLU A 134 49.07 12.34 -72.80
N LEU A 135 49.13 13.52 -72.20
CA LEU A 135 49.76 13.76 -70.90
C LEU A 135 48.70 14.15 -69.88
N VAL A 136 48.42 13.24 -68.93
CA VAL A 136 47.43 13.45 -67.86
C VAL A 136 48.12 14.02 -66.62
N THR A 137 47.56 15.07 -66.03
CA THR A 137 48.08 15.67 -64.79
C THR A 137 47.96 14.71 -63.60
N LYS A 138 48.91 14.81 -62.66
CA LYS A 138 48.85 14.06 -61.40
C LYS A 138 47.95 14.75 -60.37
N THR A 139 47.98 16.08 -60.34
CA THR A 139 47.13 16.91 -59.48
C THR A 139 45.77 17.14 -60.14
N VAL A 140 44.75 17.27 -59.29
CA VAL A 140 43.38 17.61 -59.68
C VAL A 140 43.28 19.12 -59.81
N LEU A 141 42.72 19.58 -60.92
CA LEU A 141 42.26 20.95 -61.07
C LEU A 141 40.87 21.05 -60.45
N SER A 142 40.70 21.99 -59.53
CA SER A 142 39.41 22.36 -58.97
C SER A 142 39.25 23.88 -59.08
N PHE A 143 38.01 24.35 -59.00
CA PHE A 143 37.64 25.74 -59.26
C PHE A 143 36.96 26.33 -58.03
N GLU A 144 37.05 27.65 -57.88
CA GLU A 144 36.20 28.38 -56.95
C GLU A 144 34.86 28.65 -57.65
N VAL A 145 33.77 28.14 -57.05
CA VAL A 145 32.46 28.11 -57.68
C VAL A 145 31.44 28.77 -56.76
N PRO A 146 31.07 30.03 -57.02
CA PRO A 146 30.01 30.70 -56.28
C PRO A 146 28.66 30.12 -56.73
N VAL A 147 28.18 29.11 -56.02
CA VAL A 147 26.83 28.56 -56.20
C VAL A 147 25.82 29.54 -55.62
N THR A 148 24.77 29.87 -56.37
CA THR A 148 23.67 30.69 -55.88
C THR A 148 22.34 29.96 -55.99
N ILE A 149 21.50 30.12 -54.98
CA ILE A 149 20.15 29.57 -54.94
C ILE A 149 19.16 30.68 -55.27
N ALA A 150 18.30 30.45 -56.26
CA ALA A 150 17.25 31.37 -56.64
C ALA A 150 15.93 31.01 -55.97
N THR A 151 15.45 29.78 -56.15
CA THR A 151 14.19 29.32 -55.53
C THR A 151 14.27 27.85 -55.13
N ILE A 152 13.47 27.48 -54.13
CA ILE A 152 13.30 26.10 -53.66
C ILE A 152 11.80 25.84 -53.56
N THR A 153 11.38 24.61 -53.86
CA THR A 153 10.00 24.18 -53.56
C THR A 153 9.75 24.28 -52.05
N GLU A 154 8.89 25.22 -51.63
CA GLU A 154 8.70 25.57 -50.22
C GLU A 154 8.09 24.46 -49.36
N LYS A 155 7.23 23.63 -49.96
CA LYS A 155 6.49 22.57 -49.25
C LYS A 155 6.37 21.32 -50.08
N ALA A 156 6.72 20.18 -49.51
CA ALA A 156 6.43 18.88 -50.10
C ALA A 156 6.26 17.78 -49.06
N ARG A 157 5.56 16.71 -49.45
CA ARG A 157 5.42 15.49 -48.65
C ARG A 157 6.70 14.63 -48.74
N PRO A 158 7.01 13.84 -47.71
CA PRO A 158 8.05 12.82 -47.80
C PRO A 158 7.86 11.89 -49.01
N GLY A 159 8.95 11.59 -49.71
CA GLY A 159 8.98 10.80 -50.94
C GLY A 159 8.56 11.54 -52.21
N ALA A 160 8.12 12.80 -52.14
CA ALA A 160 7.92 13.63 -53.32
C ALA A 160 9.25 14.25 -53.79
N ASN A 161 9.31 14.60 -55.07
CA ASN A 161 10.44 15.35 -55.62
C ASN A 161 10.25 16.84 -55.39
N ILE A 162 11.33 17.51 -55.00
CA ILE A 162 11.42 18.96 -54.91
C ILE A 162 12.46 19.48 -55.90
N THR A 163 12.26 20.71 -56.35
CA THR A 163 13.15 21.39 -57.30
C THR A 163 13.81 22.58 -56.61
N ILE A 164 15.12 22.70 -56.82
CA ILE A 164 15.97 23.84 -56.46
C ILE A 164 16.47 24.46 -57.76
N THR A 165 16.29 25.78 -57.94
CA THR A 165 16.80 26.52 -59.10
C THR A 165 17.84 27.55 -58.68
N GLY A 166 18.77 27.87 -59.57
CA GLY A 166 19.89 28.74 -59.24
C GLY A 166 20.96 28.77 -60.32
N THR A 167 22.21 29.04 -59.92
CA THR A 167 23.36 28.99 -60.82
C THR A 167 24.43 28.06 -60.30
N LYS A 168 25.11 27.36 -61.22
CA LYS A 168 26.17 26.39 -60.93
C LYS A 168 25.71 25.25 -60.00
N LEU A 169 24.43 24.85 -60.06
CA LEU A 169 23.85 23.81 -59.19
C LEU A 169 24.44 22.41 -59.42
N ASN A 170 25.09 22.19 -60.56
CA ASN A 170 25.85 20.97 -60.84
C ASN A 170 27.08 20.78 -59.93
N TRP A 171 27.41 21.78 -59.12
CA TRP A 171 28.45 21.73 -58.11
C TRP A 171 27.92 21.43 -56.71
N ILE A 172 26.61 21.21 -56.54
CA ILE A 172 26.05 20.73 -55.27
C ILE A 172 26.41 19.26 -55.10
N THR A 173 26.97 18.90 -53.95
CA THR A 173 27.40 17.54 -53.60
C THR A 173 26.46 16.86 -52.62
N GLY A 174 25.64 17.64 -51.91
CA GLY A 174 24.64 17.11 -51.00
C GLY A 174 23.65 18.16 -50.53
N VAL A 175 22.46 17.72 -50.15
CA VAL A 175 21.44 18.54 -49.47
C VAL A 175 21.05 17.85 -48.18
N ILE A 176 21.20 18.55 -47.06
CA ILE A 176 20.85 18.06 -45.73
C ILE A 176 19.51 18.65 -45.33
N PHE A 177 18.57 17.77 -45.01
CA PHE A 177 17.32 18.15 -44.37
C PHE A 177 17.51 18.19 -42.85
N SER A 178 16.80 19.08 -42.17
CA SER A 178 16.72 19.12 -40.71
C SER A 178 16.16 17.78 -40.16
N THR A 179 17.03 16.80 -39.89
CA THR A 179 16.65 15.41 -39.58
C THR A 179 17.47 14.86 -38.41
N GLU A 180 16.93 13.86 -37.71
CA GLU A 180 17.67 13.07 -36.71
C GLU A 180 17.43 11.56 -36.94
N PRO A 181 18.47 10.77 -37.26
CA PRO A 181 19.84 11.20 -37.60
C PRO A 181 19.87 12.06 -38.87
N ILE A 182 20.91 12.88 -39.00
CA ILE A 182 21.13 13.77 -40.15
C ILE A 182 21.31 12.90 -41.40
N ASP A 183 20.38 13.03 -42.35
CA ASP A 183 20.42 12.33 -43.64
C ASP A 183 20.85 13.33 -44.73
N THR A 184 21.96 13.04 -45.40
CA THR A 184 22.45 13.83 -46.53
C THR A 184 21.94 13.19 -47.80
N VAL A 185 21.19 13.95 -48.59
CA VAL A 185 20.78 13.52 -49.93
C VAL A 185 21.89 13.89 -50.90
N ASP A 186 22.66 12.90 -51.35
CA ASP A 186 23.73 12.99 -52.35
C ASP A 186 23.36 12.31 -53.68
N GLU A 187 22.32 11.48 -53.68
CA GLU A 187 21.69 10.95 -54.90
C GLU A 187 20.54 11.85 -55.36
N PHE A 188 20.72 12.49 -56.52
CA PHE A 188 19.74 13.39 -57.11
C PHE A 188 18.97 12.73 -58.25
N VAL A 189 17.69 13.10 -58.40
CA VAL A 189 16.84 12.66 -59.51
C VAL A 189 17.35 13.24 -60.83
N SER A 190 17.74 14.52 -60.80
CA SER A 190 18.44 15.17 -61.91
C SER A 190 19.24 16.37 -61.42
N GLN A 191 20.37 16.63 -62.04
CA GLN A 191 21.25 17.74 -61.69
C GLN A 191 21.80 18.41 -62.95
N THR A 192 21.57 19.70 -63.07
CA THR A 192 22.01 20.56 -64.19
C THR A 192 22.61 21.85 -63.63
N PRO A 193 23.27 22.70 -64.43
CA PRO A 193 23.82 23.97 -63.94
C PRO A 193 22.78 24.95 -63.37
N SER A 194 21.51 24.84 -63.75
CA SER A 194 20.44 25.76 -63.34
C SER A 194 19.32 25.12 -62.50
N GLU A 195 19.25 23.79 -62.46
CA GLU A 195 18.17 23.04 -61.83
C GLU A 195 18.70 21.77 -61.15
N LEU A 196 18.28 21.55 -59.92
CA LEU A 196 18.54 20.36 -59.12
C LEU A 196 17.19 19.79 -58.63
N VAL A 197 16.96 18.50 -58.90
CA VAL A 197 15.76 17.78 -58.45
C VAL A 197 16.19 16.64 -57.54
N LEU A 198 15.58 16.58 -56.36
CA LEU A 198 15.86 15.57 -55.35
C LEU A 198 14.58 15.09 -54.67
N THR A 199 14.61 13.89 -54.09
CA THR A 199 13.47 13.31 -53.37
C THR A 199 13.57 13.65 -51.88
N VAL A 200 12.46 14.09 -51.28
CA VAL A 200 12.39 14.40 -49.84
C VAL A 200 12.54 13.10 -49.03
N PRO A 201 13.53 13.01 -48.11
CA PRO A 201 13.70 11.84 -47.25
C PRO A 201 12.45 11.53 -46.42
N VAL A 202 12.22 10.24 -46.16
CA VAL A 202 11.07 9.79 -45.35
C VAL A 202 11.07 10.34 -43.93
N ASN A 203 12.25 10.66 -43.40
CA ASN A 203 12.45 11.17 -42.04
C ASN A 203 12.64 12.70 -41.98
N ALA A 204 12.42 13.40 -43.10
CA ALA A 204 12.55 14.85 -43.19
C ALA A 204 11.67 15.55 -42.12
N LYS A 205 12.21 16.57 -41.45
CA LYS A 205 11.43 17.50 -40.61
C LYS A 205 11.43 18.88 -41.27
N THR A 206 10.41 19.67 -40.93
CA THR A 206 10.36 21.08 -41.31
C THR A 206 11.55 21.82 -40.71
N GLY A 207 12.19 22.63 -41.54
CA GLY A 207 13.35 23.43 -41.15
C GLY A 207 14.14 23.89 -42.37
N LYS A 208 15.22 24.63 -42.13
CA LYS A 208 16.12 25.06 -43.19
C LYS A 208 16.87 23.87 -43.80
N LEU A 209 17.22 24.01 -45.07
CA LEU A 209 18.07 23.05 -45.78
C LEU A 209 19.51 23.56 -45.75
N LEU A 210 20.46 22.65 -45.58
CA LEU A 210 21.88 22.95 -45.73
C LEU A 210 22.39 22.34 -47.04
N ILE A 211 22.91 23.17 -47.92
CA ILE A 211 23.36 22.79 -49.25
C ILE A 211 24.88 22.76 -49.24
N LEU A 212 25.45 21.59 -49.54
CA LEU A 212 26.89 21.36 -49.59
C LEU A 212 27.39 21.58 -51.00
N THR A 213 28.31 22.51 -51.20
CA THR A 213 28.93 22.75 -52.52
C THR A 213 30.29 22.09 -52.63
N GLY A 214 30.68 21.68 -53.83
CA GLY A 214 32.03 21.25 -54.17
C GLY A 214 32.94 22.44 -54.53
N GLY A 215 34.10 22.15 -55.11
CA GLY A 215 35.10 23.14 -55.50
C GLY A 215 36.26 23.26 -54.50
N THR A 216 37.14 24.24 -54.70
CA THR A 216 38.34 24.44 -53.86
C THR A 216 38.05 24.94 -52.46
N GLU A 217 36.98 25.70 -52.29
CA GLU A 217 36.46 26.15 -51.00
C GLU A 217 34.99 25.73 -50.89
N PRO A 218 34.71 24.47 -50.50
CA PRO A 218 33.36 24.00 -50.24
C PRO A 218 32.64 24.92 -49.25
N LEU A 219 31.44 25.35 -49.62
CA LEU A 219 30.58 26.17 -48.78
C LEU A 219 29.38 25.35 -48.31
N GLU A 220 28.93 25.66 -47.10
CA GLU A 220 27.66 25.22 -46.57
C GLU A 220 26.68 26.39 -46.68
N LEU A 221 25.75 26.32 -47.63
CA LEU A 221 24.74 27.34 -47.85
C LEU A 221 23.47 26.94 -47.10
N GLU A 222 23.04 27.77 -46.14
CA GLU A 222 21.76 27.58 -45.47
C GLU A 222 20.66 28.32 -46.24
N THR A 223 19.49 27.70 -46.37
CA THR A 223 18.35 28.38 -46.99
C THR A 223 17.83 29.52 -46.12
N GLU A 224 17.40 30.60 -46.76
CA GLU A 224 16.79 31.74 -46.07
C GLU A 224 15.48 31.33 -45.39
N GLU A 225 14.61 30.67 -46.16
CA GLU A 225 13.31 30.17 -45.72
C GLU A 225 13.40 28.70 -45.26
N GLU A 226 12.48 28.32 -44.38
CA GLU A 226 12.31 26.93 -43.96
C GLU A 226 11.57 26.12 -45.02
N PHE A 227 12.08 24.92 -45.31
CA PHE A 227 11.36 23.92 -46.08
C PHE A 227 10.30 23.26 -45.20
N VAL A 228 9.05 23.26 -45.64
CA VAL A 228 7.92 22.71 -44.89
C VAL A 228 7.62 21.28 -45.33
N VAL A 229 7.79 20.34 -44.41
CA VAL A 229 7.38 18.95 -44.64
C VAL A 229 5.88 18.84 -44.44
N ALA A 230 5.17 18.38 -45.48
CA ALA A 230 3.73 18.13 -45.38
C ALA A 230 3.46 16.94 -44.44
N LEU A 231 2.64 17.18 -43.44
CA LEU A 231 2.22 16.19 -42.45
C LEU A 231 0.78 15.72 -42.74
N PRO A 232 0.41 14.48 -42.34
CA PRO A 232 -0.94 13.99 -42.49
C PRO A 232 -1.93 14.89 -41.74
N THR A 233 -3.04 15.22 -42.40
CA THR A 233 -4.13 16.01 -41.81
C THR A 233 -5.46 15.28 -41.98
N VAL A 234 -6.33 15.35 -40.96
CA VAL A 234 -7.66 14.72 -40.99
C VAL A 234 -8.70 15.81 -40.87
N THR A 235 -9.62 15.85 -41.83
CA THR A 235 -10.67 16.86 -41.94
C THR A 235 -12.04 16.32 -41.55
N ALA A 236 -12.23 15.00 -41.57
CA ALA A 236 -13.51 14.39 -41.20
C ALA A 236 -13.33 12.99 -40.58
N LEU A 237 -14.22 12.67 -39.64
CA LEU A 237 -14.37 11.36 -39.02
C LEU A 237 -15.76 10.81 -39.32
N ALA A 238 -15.84 9.59 -39.83
CA ALA A 238 -17.10 8.91 -40.15
C ALA A 238 -17.11 7.47 -39.59
N PRO A 239 -18.19 7.05 -38.90
CA PRO A 239 -19.37 7.85 -38.54
C PRO A 239 -19.02 8.95 -37.52
N GLY A 240 -19.79 10.04 -37.50
CA GLY A 240 -19.56 11.16 -36.56
C GLY A 240 -19.81 10.80 -35.09
N LEU A 241 -20.47 9.68 -34.83
CA LEU A 241 -20.61 9.01 -33.53
C LEU A 241 -20.32 7.53 -33.76
N VAL A 242 -19.30 7.00 -33.10
CA VAL A 242 -18.83 5.62 -33.29
C VAL A 242 -18.83 4.85 -31.97
N ARG A 243 -19.00 3.53 -32.02
CA ARG A 243 -18.85 2.67 -30.84
C ARG A 243 -17.43 2.14 -30.74
N HIS A 244 -17.03 1.75 -29.53
CA HIS A 244 -15.84 0.92 -29.34
C HIS A 244 -15.93 -0.35 -30.19
N GLU A 245 -14.79 -0.80 -30.71
CA GLU A 245 -14.64 -1.98 -31.57
C GLU A 245 -15.34 -1.89 -32.94
N GLU A 246 -15.85 -0.72 -33.35
CA GLU A 246 -16.34 -0.47 -34.71
C GLU A 246 -15.27 0.25 -35.55
N ASN A 247 -15.45 0.22 -36.87
CA ASN A 247 -14.56 0.91 -37.80
C ASN A 247 -14.84 2.41 -37.81
N LEU A 248 -13.78 3.19 -37.70
CA LEU A 248 -13.74 4.63 -37.88
C LEU A 248 -12.99 4.94 -39.18
N THR A 249 -13.61 5.72 -40.05
CA THR A 249 -13.04 6.23 -41.29
C THR A 249 -12.56 7.65 -41.05
N LEU A 250 -11.27 7.88 -41.28
CA LEU A 250 -10.63 9.18 -41.27
C LEU A 250 -10.46 9.62 -42.71
N THR A 251 -10.95 10.82 -43.06
CA THR A 251 -10.77 11.44 -44.38
C THR A 251 -9.88 12.65 -44.24
N GLY A 252 -8.95 12.85 -45.18
CA GLY A 252 -7.91 13.87 -45.03
C GLY A 252 -6.94 13.95 -46.19
N THR A 253 -5.73 14.46 -45.93
CA THR A 253 -4.61 14.53 -46.88
C THR A 253 -3.39 13.81 -46.33
N ASP A 254 -2.59 13.23 -47.23
CA ASP A 254 -1.34 12.54 -46.93
C ASP A 254 -1.46 11.44 -45.85
N LEU A 255 -2.64 10.82 -45.74
CA LEU A 255 -2.93 9.81 -44.72
C LEU A 255 -2.22 8.47 -44.98
N ASP A 256 -1.70 8.26 -46.18
CA ASP A 256 -0.83 7.12 -46.50
C ASP A 256 0.54 7.20 -45.81
N LEU A 257 0.91 8.39 -45.33
CA LEU A 257 2.10 8.61 -44.51
C LEU A 257 1.90 8.22 -43.05
N LEU A 258 0.68 7.90 -42.58
CA LEU A 258 0.46 7.52 -41.18
C LEU A 258 1.10 6.17 -40.85
N GLY A 259 1.89 6.13 -39.79
CA GLY A 259 2.44 4.91 -39.20
C GLY A 259 1.63 4.41 -37.99
N ALA A 260 0.94 5.32 -37.29
CA ALA A 260 -0.02 4.97 -36.26
C ALA A 260 -1.00 6.12 -35.97
N ILE A 261 -2.09 5.77 -35.28
CA ILE A 261 -3.03 6.71 -34.68
C ILE A 261 -3.07 6.42 -33.17
N VAL A 262 -2.85 7.42 -32.34
CA VAL A 262 -3.02 7.32 -30.89
C VAL A 262 -4.39 7.90 -30.53
N PHE A 263 -5.24 7.06 -29.93
CA PHE A 263 -6.56 7.45 -29.47
C PHE A 263 -6.46 8.17 -28.12
N PRO A 264 -7.41 9.08 -27.80
CA PRO A 264 -7.55 9.64 -26.47
C PRO A 264 -7.60 8.52 -25.43
N GLY A 265 -6.78 8.63 -24.38
CA GLY A 265 -6.52 7.55 -23.43
C GLY A 265 -5.20 6.80 -23.66
N GLY A 266 -4.48 7.11 -24.75
CA GLY A 266 -3.09 6.69 -24.98
C GLY A 266 -2.93 5.41 -25.80
N THR A 267 -4.03 4.77 -26.22
CA THR A 267 -3.94 3.54 -27.02
C THR A 267 -3.44 3.86 -28.43
N ARG A 268 -2.26 3.34 -28.78
CA ARG A 268 -1.65 3.46 -30.11
C ARG A 268 -2.09 2.30 -31.00
N VAL A 269 -2.60 2.61 -32.18
CA VAL A 269 -3.04 1.65 -33.21
C VAL A 269 -2.22 1.86 -34.48
N SER A 270 -1.48 0.83 -34.90
CA SER A 270 -0.75 0.79 -36.18
C SER A 270 -1.41 -0.11 -37.23
N ASP A 271 -2.31 -0.98 -36.80
CA ASP A 271 -2.98 -1.95 -37.67
C ASP A 271 -4.26 -1.33 -38.25
N PHE A 272 -4.15 -0.79 -39.46
CA PHE A 272 -5.27 -0.19 -40.19
C PHE A 272 -6.02 -1.24 -41.01
N VAL A 273 -7.34 -1.09 -41.09
CA VAL A 273 -8.21 -1.92 -41.95
C VAL A 273 -7.95 -1.59 -43.43
N SER A 274 -7.77 -0.30 -43.73
CA SER A 274 -7.32 0.17 -45.04
C SER A 274 -6.63 1.53 -44.90
N GLN A 275 -5.73 1.84 -45.84
CA GLN A 275 -4.98 3.09 -45.86
C GLN A 275 -4.72 3.54 -47.30
N THR A 276 -5.05 4.79 -47.58
CA THR A 276 -4.80 5.50 -48.84
C THR A 276 -4.39 6.94 -48.51
N ALA A 277 -3.97 7.73 -49.51
CA ALA A 277 -3.56 9.12 -49.29
C ALA A 277 -4.68 10.00 -48.71
N ASN A 278 -5.95 9.68 -49.02
CA ASN A 278 -7.08 10.53 -48.64
C ASN A 278 -7.99 9.89 -47.59
N GLN A 279 -7.77 8.62 -47.25
CA GLN A 279 -8.63 7.88 -46.34
C GLN A 279 -7.86 6.79 -45.57
N VAL A 280 -8.12 6.69 -44.27
CA VAL A 280 -7.71 5.56 -43.42
C VAL A 280 -8.92 5.00 -42.69
N VAL A 281 -9.06 3.68 -42.68
CA VAL A 281 -10.05 3.00 -41.84
C VAL A 281 -9.32 2.28 -40.72
N VAL A 282 -9.69 2.56 -39.48
CA VAL A 282 -9.09 2.00 -38.27
C VAL A 282 -10.18 1.52 -37.33
N LYS A 283 -9.90 0.47 -36.55
CA LYS A 283 -10.83 0.00 -35.53
C LYS A 283 -10.68 0.82 -34.25
N VAL A 284 -11.78 1.31 -33.69
CA VAL A 284 -11.75 2.06 -32.42
C VAL A 284 -11.42 1.10 -31.27
N PRO A 285 -10.36 1.33 -30.49
CA PRO A 285 -10.00 0.47 -29.36
C PRO A 285 -11.10 0.38 -28.29
N ASN A 286 -11.18 -0.75 -27.57
CA ASN A 286 -12.12 -0.97 -26.45
C ASN A 286 -12.08 0.09 -25.34
N ASN A 287 -10.93 0.73 -25.12
CA ASN A 287 -10.67 1.68 -24.04
C ASN A 287 -10.47 3.12 -24.54
N ALA A 288 -10.80 3.40 -25.81
CA ALA A 288 -10.69 4.75 -26.34
C ALA A 288 -11.63 5.72 -25.61
N ASN A 289 -11.13 6.93 -25.34
CA ASN A 289 -11.93 8.06 -24.86
C ASN A 289 -12.35 8.95 -26.04
N ALA A 290 -13.31 9.84 -25.81
CA ALA A 290 -13.64 10.90 -26.76
C ALA A 290 -12.53 11.99 -26.76
N GLY A 291 -12.37 12.70 -27.89
CA GLY A 291 -11.39 13.78 -28.04
C GLY A 291 -10.55 13.68 -29.32
N SER A 292 -9.53 14.53 -29.45
CA SER A 292 -8.66 14.59 -30.64
C SER A 292 -7.77 13.35 -30.78
N LEU A 293 -7.59 12.87 -32.01
CA LEU A 293 -6.68 11.79 -32.31
C LEU A 293 -5.28 12.35 -32.53
N THR A 294 -4.24 11.65 -32.08
CA THR A 294 -2.86 11.98 -32.43
C THR A 294 -2.41 11.12 -33.60
N LEU A 295 -2.06 11.77 -34.70
CA LEU A 295 -1.54 11.20 -35.92
C LEU A 295 -0.03 11.10 -35.83
N VAL A 296 0.52 9.90 -36.06
CA VAL A 296 1.97 9.68 -36.06
C VAL A 296 2.40 9.20 -37.44
N ALA A 297 3.23 9.99 -38.11
CA ALA A 297 3.75 9.66 -39.43
C ALA A 297 4.73 8.47 -39.38
N LYS A 298 4.84 7.73 -40.49
CA LYS A 298 5.80 6.63 -40.67
C LYS A 298 7.20 7.16 -40.48
N ASN A 299 8.00 6.45 -39.69
CA ASN A 299 9.43 6.71 -39.46
C ASN A 299 9.78 8.12 -38.96
N SER A 300 8.79 8.91 -38.53
CA SER A 300 8.98 10.25 -37.98
C SER A 300 8.48 10.31 -36.54
N LEU A 301 9.20 11.07 -35.71
CA LEU A 301 8.78 11.41 -34.34
C LEU A 301 7.75 12.55 -34.32
N VAL A 302 7.42 13.12 -35.48
CA VAL A 302 6.47 14.21 -35.60
C VAL A 302 5.04 13.67 -35.45
N ALA A 303 4.32 14.24 -34.49
CA ALA A 303 2.93 13.92 -34.21
C ALA A 303 2.06 15.17 -34.37
N THR A 304 0.90 15.02 -34.99
CA THR A 304 -0.10 16.10 -35.16
C THR A 304 -1.42 15.67 -34.54
N GLU A 305 -2.21 16.62 -34.05
CA GLU A 305 -3.56 16.34 -33.55
C GLU A 305 -4.61 16.63 -34.62
N THR A 306 -5.72 15.89 -34.59
CA THR A 306 -6.86 16.17 -35.46
C THR A 306 -7.68 17.34 -34.92
N GLU A 307 -8.12 18.24 -35.81
CA GLU A 307 -9.07 19.32 -35.44
C GLU A 307 -10.48 18.79 -35.17
N VAL A 308 -10.84 17.68 -35.82
CA VAL A 308 -12.09 16.96 -35.57
C VAL A 308 -11.91 15.98 -34.41
N GLU A 309 -12.83 16.04 -33.45
CA GLU A 309 -12.81 15.17 -32.27
C GLU A 309 -13.56 13.85 -32.51
N LEU A 310 -13.01 12.76 -31.98
CA LEU A 310 -13.70 11.48 -31.86
C LEU A 310 -14.86 11.61 -30.86
N LYS A 311 -16.07 11.31 -31.32
CA LYS A 311 -17.26 11.21 -30.45
C LYS A 311 -17.71 9.76 -30.34
N LEU A 312 -17.92 9.32 -29.11
CA LEU A 312 -18.31 7.95 -28.80
C LEU A 312 -19.80 7.86 -28.45
N VAL A 313 -20.45 6.81 -28.93
CA VAL A 313 -21.82 6.49 -28.52
C VAL A 313 -21.79 5.91 -27.11
N LEU A 314 -22.05 6.77 -26.12
CA LEU A 314 -22.12 6.38 -24.72
C LEU A 314 -23.57 6.46 -24.20
N PRO A 315 -23.96 5.58 -23.25
CA PRO A 315 -25.21 5.71 -22.51
C PRO A 315 -25.27 7.05 -21.77
N ALA A 316 -26.38 7.78 -21.86
CA ALA A 316 -26.62 8.96 -21.04
C ALA A 316 -27.89 8.76 -20.21
N ILE A 317 -27.78 8.84 -18.89
CA ILE A 317 -28.87 8.57 -17.95
C ILE A 317 -29.52 9.89 -17.54
N THR A 318 -30.83 9.99 -17.69
CA THR A 318 -31.61 11.19 -17.35
C THR A 318 -32.40 11.05 -16.06
N SER A 319 -32.92 9.84 -15.75
CA SER A 319 -33.68 9.62 -14.52
C SER A 319 -33.66 8.16 -14.04
N MET A 320 -34.00 7.98 -12.76
CA MET A 320 -34.16 6.69 -12.10
C MET A 320 -35.47 6.72 -11.31
N THR A 321 -36.40 5.79 -11.55
CA THR A 321 -37.73 5.79 -10.93
C THR A 321 -38.19 4.37 -10.61
N PRO A 322 -38.69 4.11 -9.38
CA PRO A 322 -38.76 5.04 -8.25
C PRO A 322 -37.37 5.36 -7.67
N ASN A 323 -37.22 6.53 -7.05
CA ASN A 323 -36.03 6.90 -6.27
C ASN A 323 -36.49 7.77 -5.08
N PRO A 324 -36.60 7.22 -3.85
CA PRO A 324 -35.96 5.99 -3.36
C PRO A 324 -36.66 4.69 -3.81
N VAL A 325 -35.90 3.58 -3.82
CA VAL A 325 -36.37 2.24 -4.23
C VAL A 325 -36.06 1.16 -3.17
N LYS A 326 -36.89 0.12 -3.07
CA LYS A 326 -36.67 -1.04 -2.19
C LYS A 326 -35.74 -2.06 -2.86
N HIS A 327 -34.95 -2.82 -2.08
CA HIS A 327 -34.23 -3.99 -2.60
C HIS A 327 -35.21 -4.99 -3.24
N GLY A 328 -34.79 -5.64 -4.32
CA GLY A 328 -35.62 -6.60 -5.06
C GLY A 328 -36.76 -5.98 -5.87
N ALA A 329 -37.01 -4.68 -5.77
CA ALA A 329 -37.98 -3.98 -6.62
C ALA A 329 -37.36 -3.62 -7.97
N ASN A 330 -38.23 -3.37 -8.96
CA ASN A 330 -37.80 -2.88 -10.27
C ASN A 330 -37.48 -1.38 -10.22
N LEU A 331 -36.31 -1.03 -10.73
CA LEU A 331 -35.86 0.33 -10.98
C LEU A 331 -35.88 0.58 -12.49
N THR A 332 -36.65 1.59 -12.91
CA THR A 332 -36.65 2.07 -14.30
C THR A 332 -35.63 3.18 -14.43
N ILE A 333 -34.66 2.99 -15.32
CA ILE A 333 -33.63 3.95 -15.68
C ILE A 333 -33.98 4.47 -17.07
N SER A 334 -34.10 5.78 -17.23
CA SER A 334 -34.38 6.43 -18.51
C SER A 334 -33.16 7.18 -19.02
N GLY A 335 -33.02 7.29 -20.35
CA GLY A 335 -31.83 7.87 -20.95
C GLY A 335 -31.77 7.77 -22.47
N THR A 336 -30.55 7.77 -23.01
CA THR A 336 -30.25 7.50 -24.42
C THR A 336 -29.16 6.44 -24.52
N ASN A 337 -29.11 5.73 -25.65
CA ASN A 337 -28.14 4.66 -25.95
C ASN A 337 -28.09 3.55 -24.88
N LEU A 338 -29.21 3.33 -24.15
CA LEU A 338 -29.27 2.40 -23.04
C LEU A 338 -29.26 0.93 -23.50
N ASP A 339 -29.58 0.64 -24.76
CA ASP A 339 -29.49 -0.69 -25.36
C ASP A 339 -28.05 -1.18 -25.50
N HIS A 340 -27.07 -0.28 -25.36
CA HIS A 340 -25.64 -0.59 -25.37
C HIS A 340 -25.08 -0.95 -23.99
N VAL A 341 -25.89 -0.92 -22.93
CA VAL A 341 -25.46 -1.29 -21.58
C VAL A 341 -25.41 -2.81 -21.44
N LYS A 342 -24.30 -3.34 -20.94
CA LYS A 342 -24.05 -4.74 -20.59
C LYS A 342 -24.47 -5.07 -19.17
N SER A 343 -24.17 -4.17 -18.23
CA SER A 343 -24.49 -4.35 -16.82
C SER A 343 -24.58 -3.00 -16.10
N VAL A 344 -25.37 -2.97 -15.02
CA VAL A 344 -25.47 -1.86 -14.09
C VAL A 344 -24.84 -2.29 -12.76
N VAL A 345 -23.80 -1.59 -12.35
CA VAL A 345 -23.11 -1.78 -11.07
C VAL A 345 -23.69 -0.78 -10.09
N PHE A 346 -24.32 -1.30 -9.03
CA PHE A 346 -24.78 -0.55 -7.89
C PHE A 346 -23.64 -0.40 -6.88
N ASN A 347 -23.75 0.59 -6.00
CA ASN A 347 -22.88 0.61 -4.82
C ASN A 347 -23.19 -0.59 -3.92
N GLY A 348 -22.18 -1.09 -3.22
CA GLY A 348 -22.27 -2.28 -2.38
C GLY A 348 -21.57 -3.50 -3.00
N GLU A 349 -20.91 -4.30 -2.16
CA GLU A 349 -20.07 -5.40 -2.60
C GLU A 349 -20.89 -6.47 -3.36
N GLY A 350 -20.53 -6.72 -4.62
CA GLY A 350 -21.21 -7.70 -5.48
C GLY A 350 -22.60 -7.26 -5.97
N ALA A 351 -22.99 -6.00 -5.80
CA ALA A 351 -24.28 -5.48 -6.26
C ALA A 351 -24.24 -5.14 -7.77
N VAL A 352 -24.18 -6.16 -8.62
CA VAL A 352 -24.15 -6.02 -10.09
C VAL A 352 -25.39 -6.66 -10.70
N ALA A 353 -26.03 -5.93 -11.61
CA ALA A 353 -27.11 -6.45 -12.44
C ALA A 353 -26.64 -6.58 -13.90
N SER A 354 -26.47 -7.83 -14.35
CA SER A 354 -26.12 -8.18 -15.74
C SER A 354 -27.32 -8.69 -16.54
N THR A 355 -28.47 -8.85 -15.89
CA THR A 355 -29.75 -9.23 -16.51
C THR A 355 -30.77 -8.11 -16.29
N PHE A 356 -31.49 -7.75 -17.34
CA PHE A 356 -32.52 -6.71 -17.29
C PHE A 356 -33.90 -7.32 -17.46
N VAL A 357 -34.89 -6.74 -16.77
CA VAL A 357 -36.31 -7.07 -16.97
C VAL A 357 -36.74 -6.62 -18.36
N SER A 358 -36.29 -5.44 -18.78
CA SER A 358 -36.39 -4.95 -20.16
C SER A 358 -35.27 -3.97 -20.47
N GLN A 359 -34.90 -3.85 -21.74
CA GLN A 359 -33.87 -2.95 -22.21
C GLN A 359 -34.23 -2.44 -23.61
N SER A 360 -34.23 -1.12 -23.79
CA SER A 360 -34.35 -0.40 -25.06
C SER A 360 -33.31 0.71 -25.14
N SER A 361 -33.26 1.45 -26.24
CA SER A 361 -32.35 2.58 -26.39
C SER A 361 -32.64 3.74 -25.43
N SER A 362 -33.88 3.82 -24.91
CA SER A 362 -34.32 4.91 -24.03
C SER A 362 -34.65 4.49 -22.60
N SER A 363 -34.71 3.18 -22.30
CA SER A 363 -35.06 2.68 -20.97
C SER A 363 -34.41 1.34 -20.63
N ILE A 364 -33.96 1.19 -19.38
CA ILE A 364 -33.61 -0.09 -18.77
C ILE A 364 -34.49 -0.29 -17.54
N VAL A 365 -35.11 -1.46 -17.42
CA VAL A 365 -35.74 -1.88 -16.16
C VAL A 365 -34.88 -2.98 -15.55
N VAL A 366 -34.43 -2.75 -14.32
CA VAL A 366 -33.52 -3.66 -13.62
C VAL A 366 -34.03 -3.92 -12.20
N THR A 367 -33.85 -5.14 -11.71
CA THR A 367 -34.16 -5.47 -10.31
C THR A 367 -33.01 -5.03 -9.41
N VAL A 368 -33.30 -4.25 -8.37
CA VAL A 368 -32.28 -3.73 -7.44
C VAL A 368 -31.66 -4.88 -6.62
N PRO A 369 -30.34 -5.12 -6.69
CA PRO A 369 -29.68 -6.19 -5.95
C PRO A 369 -29.81 -6.04 -4.42
N ASN A 370 -29.89 -7.15 -3.68
CA ASN A 370 -30.05 -7.14 -2.21
C ASN A 370 -28.92 -6.45 -1.44
N LYS A 371 -27.70 -6.44 -1.99
CA LYS A 371 -26.53 -5.79 -1.38
C LYS A 371 -26.35 -4.34 -1.83
N ALA A 372 -27.28 -3.79 -2.62
CA ALA A 372 -27.16 -2.43 -3.12
C ALA A 372 -27.26 -1.40 -1.98
N THR A 373 -26.35 -0.43 -1.96
CA THR A 373 -26.39 0.74 -1.07
C THR A 373 -26.70 2.01 -1.87
N ALA A 374 -26.95 3.11 -1.16
CA ALA A 374 -27.19 4.39 -1.80
C ALA A 374 -25.94 4.92 -2.55
N GLY A 375 -26.18 5.76 -3.56
CA GLY A 375 -25.16 6.49 -4.32
C GLY A 375 -25.24 6.25 -5.83
N ASN A 376 -24.23 6.72 -6.57
CA ASN A 376 -24.25 6.68 -8.04
C ASN A 376 -24.16 5.25 -8.58
N LEU A 377 -24.77 5.04 -9.76
CA LEU A 377 -24.69 3.77 -10.48
C LEU A 377 -23.66 3.87 -11.60
N LYS A 378 -22.96 2.76 -11.90
CA LYS A 378 -22.06 2.65 -13.04
C LYS A 378 -22.64 1.73 -14.11
N PHE A 379 -22.64 2.17 -15.35
CA PHE A 379 -23.15 1.44 -16.51
C PHE A 379 -21.97 1.00 -17.35
N ILE A 380 -21.82 -0.31 -17.52
CA ILE A 380 -20.76 -0.90 -18.35
C ILE A 380 -21.32 -1.15 -19.74
N THR A 381 -20.63 -0.74 -20.80
CA THR A 381 -21.06 -0.92 -22.19
C THR A 381 -20.79 -2.34 -22.72
N LYS A 382 -21.61 -2.83 -23.65
CA LYS A 382 -21.50 -4.15 -24.30
C LYS A 382 -20.20 -4.33 -25.07
N ARG A 383 -19.73 -3.26 -25.70
CA ARG A 383 -18.44 -3.18 -26.39
C ARG A 383 -17.55 -2.26 -25.57
N GLY A 384 -16.29 -2.63 -25.40
CA GLY A 384 -15.32 -1.78 -24.72
C GLY A 384 -15.17 -1.98 -23.21
N ASP A 385 -16.21 -2.50 -22.54
CA ASP A 385 -16.34 -2.48 -21.07
C ASP A 385 -16.14 -1.07 -20.47
N TYR A 386 -16.48 -0.02 -21.25
CA TYR A 386 -16.40 1.36 -20.82
C TYR A 386 -17.47 1.65 -19.75
N SER A 387 -17.12 2.44 -18.73
CA SER A 387 -17.98 2.73 -17.59
C SER A 387 -18.50 4.17 -17.62
N VAL A 388 -19.83 4.34 -17.63
CA VAL A 388 -20.50 5.63 -17.43
C VAL A 388 -21.13 5.69 -16.05
N THR A 389 -20.90 6.77 -15.30
CA THR A 389 -21.48 6.96 -13.96
C THR A 389 -22.67 7.91 -14.01
N THR A 390 -23.74 7.63 -13.27
CA THR A 390 -24.91 8.52 -13.19
C THR A 390 -24.58 9.81 -12.45
N ALA A 391 -25.16 10.94 -12.89
CA ALA A 391 -25.04 12.21 -12.17
C ALA A 391 -25.84 12.20 -10.85
N ALA A 392 -27.05 11.64 -10.88
CA ALA A 392 -27.90 11.48 -9.70
C ALA A 392 -27.55 10.20 -8.93
N GLU A 393 -27.68 10.27 -7.60
CA GLU A 393 -27.55 9.13 -6.71
C GLU A 393 -28.86 8.34 -6.58
N LEU A 394 -28.75 7.02 -6.48
CA LEU A 394 -29.84 6.15 -6.09
C LEU A 394 -30.00 6.18 -4.56
N ARG A 395 -31.23 6.34 -4.07
CA ARG A 395 -31.57 6.19 -2.66
C ARG A 395 -32.28 4.85 -2.43
N ILE A 396 -31.94 4.19 -1.33
CA ILE A 396 -32.54 2.93 -0.93
C ILE A 396 -33.53 3.17 0.21
N VAL A 397 -34.73 2.61 0.09
CA VAL A 397 -35.73 2.62 1.17
C VAL A 397 -35.25 1.66 2.26
N LEU A 398 -34.91 2.20 3.43
CA LEU A 398 -34.52 1.43 4.61
C LEU A 398 -35.53 1.64 5.75
N PRO A 399 -35.72 0.64 6.64
CA PRO A 399 -36.47 0.83 7.86
C PRO A 399 -35.75 1.79 8.81
N ALA A 400 -36.51 2.61 9.52
CA ALA A 400 -35.98 3.51 10.54
C ALA A 400 -36.84 3.42 11.80
N ILE A 401 -36.19 3.41 12.97
CA ILE A 401 -36.85 3.43 14.27
C ILE A 401 -36.97 4.90 14.72
N THR A 402 -38.15 5.28 15.19
CA THR A 402 -38.41 6.57 15.82
C THR A 402 -38.48 6.43 17.34
N ASN A 403 -39.06 5.34 17.84
CA ASN A 403 -39.17 5.09 19.28
C ASN A 403 -39.23 3.58 19.59
N ALA A 404 -38.83 3.20 20.79
CA ALA A 404 -38.95 1.84 21.32
C ALA A 404 -39.41 1.89 22.78
N THR A 405 -40.61 1.36 23.07
CA THR A 405 -41.21 1.44 24.42
C THR A 405 -41.88 0.13 24.84
N PRO A 406 -41.85 -0.22 26.14
CA PRO A 406 -41.20 0.50 27.24
C PRO A 406 -39.66 0.39 27.20
N SER A 407 -38.98 1.34 27.84
CA SER A 407 -37.55 1.30 28.16
C SER A 407 -37.39 2.04 29.49
N PRO A 408 -37.05 1.38 30.61
CA PRO A 408 -36.57 -0.02 30.72
C PRO A 408 -37.62 -1.09 30.39
N VAL A 409 -37.18 -2.27 29.96
CA VAL A 409 -38.03 -3.44 29.66
C VAL A 409 -37.45 -4.76 30.20
N ASP A 410 -38.31 -5.63 30.71
CA ASP A 410 -37.92 -6.94 31.24
C ASP A 410 -37.70 -7.98 30.12
N PRO A 411 -36.74 -8.92 30.26
CA PRO A 411 -36.62 -10.07 29.39
C PRO A 411 -37.91 -10.91 29.31
N GLY A 412 -38.36 -11.22 28.09
CA GLY A 412 -39.62 -11.91 27.83
C GLY A 412 -40.87 -11.01 27.83
N ALA A 413 -40.76 -9.72 28.16
CA ALA A 413 -41.84 -8.76 27.95
C ALA A 413 -41.89 -8.29 26.49
N ASN A 414 -42.98 -7.62 26.12
CA ASN A 414 -43.13 -7.06 24.78
C ASN A 414 -42.54 -5.65 24.72
N LEU A 415 -41.75 -5.40 23.67
CA LEU A 415 -41.25 -4.10 23.27
C LEU A 415 -41.94 -3.67 21.98
N THR A 416 -42.52 -2.48 21.99
CA THR A 416 -43.13 -1.85 20.83
C THR A 416 -42.14 -0.90 20.18
N ILE A 417 -41.74 -1.20 18.95
CA ILE A 417 -40.85 -0.39 18.12
C ILE A 417 -41.72 0.34 17.11
N THR A 418 -41.70 1.68 17.10
CA THR A 418 -42.40 2.49 16.11
C THR A 418 -41.42 3.18 15.17
N GLY A 419 -41.82 3.42 13.93
CA GLY A 419 -40.92 3.93 12.91
C GLY A 419 -41.52 4.00 11.52
N THR A 420 -40.67 3.87 10.50
CA THR A 420 -41.06 3.84 9.09
C THR A 420 -40.46 2.64 8.36
N ASN A 421 -41.16 2.17 7.33
CA ASN A 421 -40.80 1.00 6.50
C ASN A 421 -40.48 -0.27 7.32
N LEU A 422 -41.08 -0.41 8.50
CA LEU A 422 -40.84 -1.53 9.39
C LEU A 422 -41.41 -2.86 8.84
N ASP A 423 -42.25 -2.80 7.81
CA ASP A 423 -42.69 -3.94 7.01
C ASP A 423 -41.52 -4.67 6.34
N LEU A 424 -40.39 -4.00 6.15
CA LEU A 424 -39.17 -4.54 5.53
C LEU A 424 -38.28 -5.33 6.49
N VAL A 425 -38.52 -5.26 7.80
CA VAL A 425 -37.65 -5.88 8.82
C VAL A 425 -37.88 -7.40 8.88
N LYS A 426 -36.83 -8.19 8.68
CA LYS A 426 -36.82 -9.65 8.89
C LYS A 426 -36.50 -10.02 10.34
N SER A 427 -35.60 -9.30 10.98
CA SER A 427 -35.29 -9.50 12.41
C SER A 427 -34.81 -8.22 13.08
N VAL A 428 -35.06 -8.12 14.39
CA VAL A 428 -34.52 -7.09 15.27
C VAL A 428 -33.40 -7.73 16.09
N VAL A 429 -32.21 -7.14 16.07
CA VAL A 429 -31.04 -7.60 16.80
C VAL A 429 -30.75 -6.61 17.93
N PHE A 430 -30.74 -7.12 19.15
CA PHE A 430 -30.39 -6.40 20.36
C PHE A 430 -28.87 -6.43 20.58
N ASN A 431 -28.40 -5.57 21.48
CA ASN A 431 -27.00 -5.59 21.88
C ASN A 431 -26.62 -6.97 22.47
N GLY A 432 -25.43 -7.48 22.13
CA GLY A 432 -24.98 -8.84 22.48
C GLY A 432 -25.53 -9.96 21.59
N ASP A 433 -25.91 -9.64 20.35
CA ASP A 433 -26.31 -10.57 19.26
C ASP A 433 -27.60 -11.38 19.51
N ALA A 434 -28.43 -10.94 20.44
CA ALA A 434 -29.75 -11.53 20.63
C ALA A 434 -30.72 -11.07 19.53
N SER A 435 -31.22 -12.00 18.71
CA SER A 435 -32.06 -11.69 17.54
C SER A 435 -33.49 -12.21 17.69
N VAL A 436 -34.46 -11.41 17.27
CA VAL A 436 -35.89 -11.77 17.16
C VAL A 436 -36.31 -11.71 15.71
N SER A 437 -36.79 -12.82 15.16
CA SER A 437 -37.40 -12.92 13.83
C SER A 437 -38.89 -13.24 13.85
N ASN A 438 -39.40 -13.74 14.98
CA ASN A 438 -40.83 -13.98 15.20
C ASN A 438 -41.42 -12.80 15.97
N PHE A 439 -42.19 -11.96 15.28
CA PHE A 439 -42.82 -10.79 15.87
C PHE A 439 -44.22 -11.08 16.37
N VAL A 440 -44.61 -10.44 17.46
CA VAL A 440 -45.99 -10.48 17.98
C VAL A 440 -46.94 -9.80 17.01
N SER A 441 -46.52 -8.66 16.45
CA SER A 441 -47.19 -7.98 15.34
C SER A 441 -46.19 -7.18 14.52
N LYS A 442 -46.52 -6.92 13.26
CA LYS A 442 -45.67 -6.18 12.31
C LYS A 442 -46.51 -5.42 11.29
N THR A 443 -46.26 -4.13 11.16
CA THR A 443 -46.80 -3.23 10.14
C THR A 443 -45.68 -2.32 9.59
N ALA A 444 -46.00 -1.46 8.63
CA ALA A 444 -45.02 -0.49 8.10
C ALA A 444 -44.57 0.56 9.13
N SER A 445 -45.35 0.80 10.19
CA SER A 445 -45.09 1.82 11.21
C SER A 445 -44.81 1.28 12.61
N GLN A 446 -45.00 -0.02 12.84
CA GLN A 446 -44.85 -0.63 14.16
C GLN A 446 -44.42 -2.10 14.09
N ILE A 447 -43.53 -2.52 14.98
CA ILE A 447 -43.21 -3.92 15.27
C ILE A 447 -43.37 -4.12 16.77
N VAL A 448 -44.00 -5.22 17.18
CA VAL A 448 -43.97 -5.67 18.57
C VAL A 448 -43.13 -6.94 18.66
N VAL A 449 -42.07 -6.89 19.46
CA VAL A 449 -41.15 -8.02 19.67
C VAL A 449 -41.18 -8.45 21.13
N THR A 450 -41.02 -9.74 21.39
CA THR A 450 -40.75 -10.22 22.74
C THR A 450 -39.25 -10.16 22.99
N ILE A 451 -38.83 -9.48 24.05
CA ILE A 451 -37.41 -9.30 24.39
C ILE A 451 -36.75 -10.67 24.62
N PRO A 452 -35.68 -11.03 23.87
CA PRO A 452 -34.93 -12.25 24.11
C PRO A 452 -34.34 -12.29 25.52
N ASN A 453 -34.22 -13.50 26.06
CA ASN A 453 -33.67 -13.70 27.38
C ASN A 453 -32.21 -13.26 27.52
N ASN A 454 -31.45 -13.28 26.42
CA ASN A 454 -30.05 -12.88 26.35
C ASN A 454 -29.84 -11.48 25.77
N ALA A 455 -30.90 -10.68 25.59
CA ALA A 455 -30.77 -9.30 25.17
C ALA A 455 -30.07 -8.47 26.25
N ARG A 456 -29.24 -7.51 25.81
CA ARG A 456 -28.59 -6.52 26.68
C ARG A 456 -29.03 -5.12 26.29
N SER A 457 -28.88 -4.18 27.21
CA SER A 457 -29.12 -2.76 26.95
C SER A 457 -28.22 -2.24 25.82
N GLY A 458 -28.76 -1.37 24.97
CA GLY A 458 -28.00 -0.70 23.90
C GLY A 458 -28.83 -0.49 22.63
N ALA A 459 -28.13 -0.04 21.58
CA ALA A 459 -28.75 0.25 20.29
C ALA A 459 -29.29 -0.99 19.57
N LEU A 460 -30.44 -0.84 18.93
CA LEU A 460 -31.03 -1.88 18.08
C LEU A 460 -30.40 -1.88 16.68
N LYS A 461 -30.26 -3.07 16.09
CA LYS A 461 -30.04 -3.24 14.65
C LYS A 461 -31.24 -3.91 14.01
N LEU A 462 -31.55 -3.53 12.78
CA LEU A 462 -32.60 -4.15 11.98
C LEU A 462 -31.95 -4.91 10.83
N VAL A 463 -32.36 -6.15 10.62
CA VAL A 463 -32.03 -6.91 9.42
C VAL A 463 -33.26 -6.89 8.52
N THR A 464 -33.12 -6.45 7.27
CA THR A 464 -34.23 -6.43 6.31
C THR A 464 -34.49 -7.82 5.70
N THR A 465 -35.60 -7.99 4.99
CA THR A 465 -35.90 -9.20 4.20
C THR A 465 -34.88 -9.48 3.10
N SER A 466 -34.17 -8.45 2.63
CA SER A 466 -33.02 -8.57 1.72
C SER A 466 -31.71 -8.98 2.41
N ASN A 467 -31.72 -9.25 3.72
CA ASN A 467 -30.54 -9.48 4.57
C ASN A 467 -29.58 -8.28 4.62
N PHE A 468 -30.11 -7.06 4.47
CA PHE A 468 -29.36 -5.83 4.66
C PHE A 468 -29.42 -5.40 6.12
N GLU A 469 -28.28 -5.09 6.73
CA GLU A 469 -28.22 -4.61 8.11
C GLU A 469 -28.36 -3.09 8.19
N VAL A 470 -29.25 -2.63 9.06
CA VAL A 470 -29.47 -1.22 9.37
C VAL A 470 -29.15 -0.99 10.83
N THR A 471 -28.06 -0.29 11.11
CA THR A 471 -27.73 0.18 12.45
C THR A 471 -28.63 1.36 12.80
N THR A 472 -29.27 1.31 13.97
CA THR A 472 -30.12 2.41 14.46
C THR A 472 -29.45 3.09 15.65
N GLN A 473 -29.89 4.30 15.97
CA GLN A 473 -29.44 5.03 17.17
C GLN A 473 -30.39 4.84 18.36
N THR A 474 -31.49 4.09 18.18
CA THR A 474 -32.47 3.87 19.24
C THR A 474 -31.93 2.86 20.23
N GLU A 475 -31.64 3.32 21.44
CA GLU A 475 -31.23 2.49 22.56
C GLU A 475 -32.44 1.97 23.34
N VAL A 476 -32.34 0.73 23.80
CA VAL A 476 -33.31 0.10 24.69
C VAL A 476 -32.57 -0.33 25.95
N GLU A 477 -33.11 0.04 27.11
CA GLU A 477 -32.62 -0.44 28.40
C GLU A 477 -33.33 -1.75 28.76
N VAL A 478 -32.54 -2.83 28.93
CA VAL A 478 -33.03 -4.14 29.37
C VAL A 478 -32.74 -4.28 30.86
N VAL A 479 -33.78 -4.58 31.65
CA VAL A 479 -33.64 -4.78 33.09
C VAL A 479 -32.88 -6.08 33.35
N LEU A 480 -31.66 -5.95 33.87
CA LEU A 480 -30.80 -7.08 34.25
C LEU A 480 -30.62 -7.14 35.77
N PRO A 481 -30.71 -8.34 36.38
CA PRO A 481 -30.39 -8.52 37.78
C PRO A 481 -28.95 -8.11 38.10
N ALA A 482 -28.75 -7.42 39.22
CA ALA A 482 -27.43 -7.00 39.69
C ALA A 482 -27.32 -7.22 41.20
N VAL A 483 -26.17 -7.70 41.66
CA VAL A 483 -25.84 -7.84 43.08
C VAL A 483 -24.91 -6.70 43.49
N THR A 484 -25.31 -5.95 44.50
CA THR A 484 -24.57 -4.80 45.04
C THR A 484 -23.78 -5.17 46.29
N SER A 485 -24.23 -6.13 47.09
CA SER A 485 -23.49 -6.59 48.27
C SER A 485 -23.77 -8.07 48.62
N LEU A 486 -22.81 -8.66 49.33
CA LEU A 486 -22.84 -10.04 49.84
C LEU A 486 -22.57 -10.02 51.34
N THR A 487 -23.42 -10.63 52.15
CA THR A 487 -23.28 -10.61 53.62
C THR A 487 -23.75 -11.91 54.27
N PRO A 488 -22.98 -12.51 55.21
CA PRO A 488 -21.61 -12.16 55.61
C PRO A 488 -20.56 -12.55 54.55
N SER A 489 -19.37 -11.94 54.61
CA SER A 489 -18.17 -12.33 53.85
C SER A 489 -16.96 -12.15 54.78
N PRO A 490 -16.21 -13.22 55.15
CA PRO A 490 -16.37 -14.60 54.70
C PRO A 490 -17.61 -15.30 55.28
N VAL A 491 -18.17 -16.24 54.52
CA VAL A 491 -19.29 -17.11 54.92
C VAL A 491 -18.82 -18.56 55.02
N LEU A 492 -19.26 -19.28 56.06
CA LEU A 492 -18.91 -20.70 56.24
C LEU A 492 -19.81 -21.61 55.37
N PRO A 493 -19.30 -22.75 54.89
CA PRO A 493 -20.15 -23.76 54.26
C PRO A 493 -21.27 -24.22 55.22
N GLY A 494 -22.49 -24.34 54.70
CA GLY A 494 -23.69 -24.66 55.49
C GLY A 494 -24.37 -23.45 56.15
N ALA A 495 -23.73 -22.28 56.22
CA ALA A 495 -24.34 -21.03 56.69
C ALA A 495 -25.17 -20.35 55.59
N TYR A 496 -25.93 -19.32 55.96
CA TYR A 496 -26.71 -18.52 55.01
C TYR A 496 -25.91 -17.31 54.51
N LEU A 497 -26.01 -17.07 53.19
CA LEU A 497 -25.48 -15.90 52.51
C LEU A 497 -26.64 -15.04 51.99
N THR A 498 -26.56 -13.74 52.25
CA THR A 498 -27.50 -12.73 51.74
C THR A 498 -26.90 -12.00 50.55
N LEU A 499 -27.59 -12.01 49.42
CA LEU A 499 -27.32 -11.21 48.23
C LEU A 499 -28.28 -10.02 48.24
N ASN A 500 -27.77 -8.79 48.26
CA ASN A 500 -28.59 -7.60 48.08
C ASN A 500 -28.34 -7.01 46.69
N GLY A 501 -29.37 -6.41 46.09
CA GLY A 501 -29.26 -5.93 44.71
C GLY A 501 -30.58 -5.47 44.11
N SER A 502 -30.71 -5.65 42.79
CA SER A 502 -31.90 -5.35 42.00
C SER A 502 -32.24 -6.52 41.07
N GLY A 503 -33.53 -6.66 40.73
CA GLY A 503 -34.02 -7.72 39.85
C GLY A 503 -33.81 -9.15 40.39
N LEU A 504 -33.56 -9.31 41.69
CA LEU A 504 -33.15 -10.60 42.26
C LEU A 504 -34.31 -11.61 42.30
N ASN A 505 -35.56 -11.17 42.20
CA ASN A 505 -36.74 -12.03 42.01
C ASN A 505 -36.76 -12.77 40.67
N LEU A 506 -35.92 -12.34 39.71
CA LEU A 506 -35.80 -12.99 38.41
C LEU A 506 -34.78 -14.14 38.41
N ILE A 507 -34.07 -14.38 39.52
CA ILE A 507 -33.06 -15.45 39.62
C ILE A 507 -33.74 -16.78 39.95
N LYS A 508 -33.39 -17.86 39.25
CA LYS A 508 -33.84 -19.22 39.59
C LYS A 508 -32.73 -20.12 40.14
N GLU A 509 -31.49 -19.76 39.89
CA GLU A 509 -30.32 -20.54 40.28
C GLU A 509 -29.14 -19.60 40.53
N VAL A 510 -28.40 -19.86 41.61
CA VAL A 510 -27.11 -19.21 41.92
C VAL A 510 -26.04 -20.29 41.90
N ARG A 511 -24.98 -20.09 41.10
CA ARG A 511 -23.84 -21.01 41.01
C ARG A 511 -22.62 -20.42 41.69
N PHE A 512 -21.98 -21.23 42.52
CA PHE A 512 -20.69 -20.92 43.13
C PHE A 512 -19.54 -21.42 42.27
N VAL A 513 -18.37 -20.83 42.46
CA VAL A 513 -17.12 -21.34 41.88
C VAL A 513 -16.88 -22.78 42.38
N GLY A 514 -16.50 -23.66 41.46
CA GLY A 514 -16.39 -25.11 41.73
C GLY A 514 -17.65 -25.91 41.39
N GLY A 515 -18.71 -25.26 40.88
CA GLY A 515 -19.85 -25.94 40.27
C GLY A 515 -21.01 -26.28 41.23
N ALA A 516 -20.96 -25.81 42.48
CA ALA A 516 -22.07 -25.96 43.41
C ALA A 516 -23.23 -25.05 43.00
N LYS A 517 -24.46 -25.57 43.01
CA LYS A 517 -25.67 -24.90 42.50
C LYS A 517 -26.70 -24.77 43.60
N VAL A 518 -27.35 -23.62 43.68
CA VAL A 518 -28.45 -23.35 44.62
C VAL A 518 -29.67 -22.91 43.85
N THR A 519 -30.72 -23.74 43.87
CA THR A 519 -32.00 -23.50 43.20
C THR A 519 -33.17 -23.28 44.16
N SER A 520 -32.90 -23.37 45.47
CA SER A 520 -33.88 -23.14 46.53
C SER A 520 -33.35 -22.04 47.43
N PHE A 521 -34.13 -20.98 47.61
CA PHE A 521 -33.77 -19.82 48.42
C PHE A 521 -34.61 -19.81 49.69
N LEU A 522 -34.01 -19.41 50.81
CA LEU A 522 -34.70 -19.21 52.09
C LEU A 522 -35.66 -18.02 51.99
N ALA A 523 -35.21 -16.95 51.32
CA ALA A 523 -36.02 -15.79 50.98
C ALA A 523 -35.60 -15.22 49.63
N GLN A 524 -36.56 -14.70 48.87
CA GLN A 524 -36.31 -14.06 47.58
C GLN A 524 -37.30 -12.92 47.36
N THR A 525 -36.76 -11.73 47.12
CA THR A 525 -37.49 -10.51 46.75
C THR A 525 -36.79 -9.86 45.56
N ALA A 526 -37.34 -8.76 45.04
CA ALA A 526 -36.69 -8.01 43.97
C ALA A 526 -35.32 -7.43 44.37
N SER A 527 -35.08 -7.21 45.67
CA SER A 527 -33.86 -6.59 46.18
C SER A 527 -32.98 -7.51 47.01
N GLN A 528 -33.42 -8.73 47.33
CA GLN A 528 -32.67 -9.63 48.20
C GLN A 528 -32.89 -11.11 47.87
N ILE A 529 -31.83 -11.91 47.95
CA ILE A 529 -31.89 -13.38 48.04
C ILE A 529 -31.15 -13.82 49.30
N ILE A 530 -31.74 -14.72 50.08
CA ILE A 530 -31.07 -15.44 51.16
C ILE A 530 -30.96 -16.91 50.75
N LEU A 531 -29.74 -17.45 50.75
CA LEU A 531 -29.47 -18.81 50.29
C LEU A 531 -28.48 -19.52 51.20
N GLY A 532 -28.57 -20.84 51.30
CA GLY A 532 -27.58 -21.64 52.02
C GLY A 532 -26.33 -21.86 51.17
N VAL A 533 -25.15 -21.72 51.77
CA VAL A 533 -23.86 -21.93 51.09
C VAL A 533 -23.55 -23.44 51.02
N PRO A 534 -23.39 -24.03 49.83
CA PRO A 534 -23.07 -25.45 49.69
C PRO A 534 -21.74 -25.85 50.35
N ALA A 535 -21.65 -27.10 50.84
CA ALA A 535 -20.45 -27.63 51.50
C ALA A 535 -19.17 -27.55 50.65
N ASN A 536 -19.31 -27.64 49.33
CA ASN A 536 -18.23 -27.61 48.34
C ASN A 536 -18.11 -26.26 47.61
N ALA A 537 -18.79 -25.21 48.08
CA ALA A 537 -18.64 -23.87 47.54
C ALA A 537 -17.21 -23.37 47.73
N LYS A 538 -16.66 -22.68 46.72
CA LYS A 538 -15.35 -22.04 46.78
C LYS A 538 -15.48 -20.53 46.69
N THR A 539 -14.48 -19.82 47.21
CA THR A 539 -14.33 -18.37 47.04
C THR A 539 -14.31 -18.00 45.56
N GLY A 540 -15.06 -16.96 45.19
CA GLY A 540 -15.11 -16.44 43.83
C GLY A 540 -16.40 -15.69 43.52
N LYS A 541 -16.58 -15.28 42.26
CA LYS A 541 -17.82 -14.61 41.83
C LYS A 541 -18.95 -15.62 41.64
N LEU A 542 -20.18 -15.17 41.84
CA LEU A 542 -21.37 -15.98 41.64
C LEU A 542 -21.85 -15.86 40.19
N THR A 543 -22.32 -16.95 39.61
CA THR A 543 -23.10 -16.91 38.36
C THR A 543 -24.57 -17.01 38.70
N LEU A 544 -25.32 -15.94 38.44
CA LEU A 544 -26.76 -15.89 38.59
C LEU A 544 -27.40 -16.38 37.29
N VAL A 545 -28.31 -17.34 37.39
CA VAL A 545 -29.11 -17.81 36.26
C VAL A 545 -30.54 -17.33 36.47
N THR A 546 -31.05 -16.55 35.53
CA THR A 546 -32.42 -16.03 35.60
C THR A 546 -33.46 -17.11 35.26
N VAL A 547 -34.72 -16.91 35.63
CA VAL A 547 -35.89 -17.74 35.23
C VAL A 547 -35.97 -17.95 33.71
N ARG A 548 -35.34 -17.04 32.96
CA ARG A 548 -35.22 -17.00 31.51
C ARG A 548 -33.91 -17.60 30.96
N ASN A 549 -33.10 -18.27 31.79
CA ASN A 549 -31.80 -18.88 31.43
C ASN A 549 -30.70 -17.88 31.04
N LEU A 550 -30.78 -16.61 31.46
CA LEU A 550 -29.66 -15.69 31.30
C LEU A 550 -28.65 -15.91 32.41
N GLU A 551 -27.38 -16.06 32.06
CA GLU A 551 -26.28 -16.16 33.01
C GLU A 551 -25.61 -14.77 33.18
N ILE A 552 -25.53 -14.31 34.43
CA ILE A 552 -24.95 -13.03 34.82
C ILE A 552 -23.92 -13.29 35.91
N GLU A 553 -22.69 -12.84 35.72
CA GLU A 553 -21.67 -12.90 36.76
C GLU A 553 -21.82 -11.70 37.73
N THR A 554 -21.75 -11.95 39.03
CA THR A 554 -21.75 -10.87 40.02
C THR A 554 -20.48 -10.04 39.95
N SER A 555 -20.59 -8.73 40.20
CA SER A 555 -19.41 -7.88 40.39
C SER A 555 -18.67 -8.20 41.69
N GLN A 556 -19.42 -8.64 42.71
CA GLN A 556 -18.91 -9.01 44.03
C GLN A 556 -18.36 -10.45 44.05
N THR A 557 -17.32 -10.66 44.85
CA THR A 557 -16.73 -11.96 45.15
C THR A 557 -17.27 -12.45 46.50
N VAL A 558 -17.78 -13.68 46.56
CA VAL A 558 -18.06 -14.34 47.85
C VAL A 558 -16.77 -14.95 48.39
N GLU A 559 -16.42 -14.66 49.64
CA GLU A 559 -15.37 -15.38 50.36
C GLU A 559 -16.00 -16.54 51.14
N VAL A 560 -15.57 -17.77 50.84
CA VAL A 560 -16.01 -18.96 51.57
C VAL A 560 -14.91 -19.38 52.52
N GLY A 561 -15.18 -19.38 53.82
CA GLY A 561 -14.21 -19.78 54.85
C GLY A 561 -13.83 -21.26 54.73
N THR A 562 -12.56 -21.60 54.96
CA THR A 562 -12.13 -23.00 55.08
C THR A 562 -12.78 -23.60 56.33
N GLY A 563 -13.45 -24.75 56.21
CA GLY A 563 -14.13 -25.41 57.32
C GLY A 563 -13.27 -25.49 58.58
N GLY A 564 -13.91 -25.49 59.76
CA GLY A 564 -13.23 -25.51 61.06
C GLY A 564 -12.24 -26.68 61.25
N PRO A 565 -11.52 -26.71 62.38
CA PRO A 565 -10.45 -27.66 62.63
C PRO A 565 -10.91 -29.13 62.53
N ALA A 566 -10.03 -30.00 62.04
CA ALA A 566 -10.32 -31.44 61.93
C ALA A 566 -10.57 -32.06 63.33
N PRO A 567 -11.51 -33.02 63.47
CA PRO A 567 -11.87 -33.62 64.77
C PRO A 567 -10.67 -34.18 65.54
N LEU A 568 -10.72 -34.11 66.87
CA LEU A 568 -9.72 -34.73 67.75
C LEU A 568 -10.12 -36.18 68.05
N ALA A 569 -9.16 -37.09 67.97
CA ALA A 569 -9.36 -38.48 68.40
C ALA A 569 -9.41 -38.59 69.93
N TYR A 570 -8.73 -37.67 70.62
CA TYR A 570 -8.78 -37.52 72.08
C TYR A 570 -8.70 -36.04 72.47
N ALA A 571 -9.85 -35.44 72.77
CA ALA A 571 -9.94 -34.04 73.16
C ALA A 571 -9.48 -33.81 74.60
N LEU A 572 -8.68 -32.78 74.82
CA LEU A 572 -8.36 -32.23 76.14
C LEU A 572 -9.19 -30.98 76.44
N TYR A 573 -9.47 -30.18 75.41
CA TYR A 573 -10.35 -29.03 75.52
C TYR A 573 -11.13 -28.80 74.21
N GLU A 574 -12.45 -28.82 74.33
CA GLU A 574 -13.42 -28.29 73.36
C GLU A 574 -14.56 -27.68 74.19
N ASP A 575 -14.69 -26.35 74.23
CA ASP A 575 -15.57 -25.54 75.11
C ASP A 575 -15.43 -25.76 76.64
N ALA A 576 -14.90 -26.89 77.07
CA ALA A 576 -14.65 -27.30 78.43
C ALA A 576 -13.48 -28.31 78.48
N LEU A 577 -12.84 -28.43 79.65
CA LEU A 577 -11.82 -29.45 79.88
C LEU A 577 -12.45 -30.85 79.83
N GLN A 578 -11.78 -31.78 79.14
CA GLN A 578 -12.26 -33.14 78.91
C GLN A 578 -11.24 -34.20 79.33
N ASN A 579 -11.69 -35.46 79.36
CA ASN A 579 -10.84 -36.64 79.50
C ASN A 579 -9.83 -36.59 80.67
N GLY A 580 -10.28 -36.04 81.80
CA GLY A 580 -9.53 -36.01 83.06
C GLY A 580 -8.43 -34.96 83.14
N TRP A 581 -8.25 -34.12 82.11
CA TRP A 581 -7.30 -33.01 82.15
C TRP A 581 -7.81 -31.91 83.08
N GLN A 582 -6.94 -31.43 83.97
CA GLN A 582 -7.26 -30.41 84.96
C GLN A 582 -6.27 -29.27 84.92
N GLU A 583 -6.80 -28.05 84.99
CA GLU A 583 -6.02 -26.82 85.07
C GLU A 583 -5.45 -26.63 86.49
N TRP A 584 -4.12 -26.49 86.62
CA TRP A 584 -3.41 -26.41 87.91
C TRP A 584 -2.56 -25.14 88.06
N THR A 585 -2.74 -24.14 87.21
CA THR A 585 -2.00 -22.88 87.22
C THR A 585 -2.62 -21.90 88.21
N THR A 586 -1.78 -21.31 89.06
CA THR A 586 -2.19 -20.27 90.02
C THR A 586 -1.51 -18.94 89.72
N GLY A 587 -2.10 -17.84 90.17
CA GLY A 587 -1.50 -16.50 90.04
C GLY A 587 -1.75 -15.85 88.69
N ALA A 588 -0.85 -14.95 88.27
CA ALA A 588 -1.07 -14.03 87.15
C ALA A 588 -1.25 -14.72 85.78
N ASN A 589 -0.75 -15.95 85.60
CA ASN A 589 -0.89 -16.71 84.35
C ASN A 589 -2.09 -17.67 84.36
N LYS A 590 -2.98 -17.58 85.35
CA LYS A 590 -4.14 -18.50 85.44
C LYS A 590 -5.06 -18.29 84.22
N PRO A 591 -5.35 -19.36 83.45
CA PRO A 591 -6.23 -19.27 82.29
C PRO A 591 -7.69 -19.03 82.71
N ASP A 592 -8.40 -18.22 81.92
CA ASP A 592 -9.85 -18.07 81.97
C ASP A 592 -10.51 -19.07 81.02
N LEU A 593 -11.08 -20.13 81.61
CA LEU A 593 -11.79 -21.20 80.89
C LEU A 593 -13.25 -20.84 80.57
N ALA A 594 -13.78 -19.74 81.12
CA ALA A 594 -15.15 -19.28 80.88
C ALA A 594 -15.23 -18.21 79.78
N ASN A 595 -14.09 -17.83 79.19
CA ASN A 595 -13.98 -16.79 78.19
C ASN A 595 -14.78 -17.10 76.91
N THR A 596 -15.49 -16.09 76.42
CA THR A 596 -16.31 -16.13 75.19
C THR A 596 -15.77 -15.22 74.08
N GLU A 597 -14.61 -14.56 74.30
CA GLU A 597 -13.95 -13.73 73.29
C GLU A 597 -13.02 -14.59 72.44
N HIS A 598 -12.83 -14.23 71.16
CA HIS A 598 -11.92 -14.93 70.23
C HIS A 598 -12.07 -16.45 70.31
N VAL A 599 -13.22 -16.98 69.89
CA VAL A 599 -13.53 -18.41 69.87
C VAL A 599 -13.30 -18.95 68.46
N LEU A 600 -12.61 -20.08 68.31
CA LEU A 600 -12.41 -20.72 67.01
C LEU A 600 -13.59 -21.64 66.68
N VAL A 601 -13.96 -22.49 67.63
CA VAL A 601 -15.06 -23.46 67.50
C VAL A 601 -15.90 -23.44 68.77
N GLY A 602 -17.21 -23.55 68.63
CA GLY A 602 -18.11 -23.63 69.78
C GLY A 602 -18.41 -22.26 70.38
N SER A 603 -18.38 -22.19 71.70
CA SER A 603 -18.82 -21.03 72.48
C SER A 603 -17.75 -20.44 73.40
N LYS A 604 -16.65 -21.17 73.64
CA LYS A 604 -15.59 -20.77 74.56
C LYS A 604 -14.22 -21.14 74.06
N ALA A 605 -13.26 -20.27 74.33
CA ALA A 605 -11.84 -20.53 74.14
C ALA A 605 -11.09 -20.20 75.43
N ILE A 606 -10.00 -20.91 75.70
CA ILE A 606 -9.16 -20.64 76.86
C ILE A 606 -8.41 -19.34 76.64
N LYS A 607 -8.70 -18.30 77.44
CA LYS A 607 -7.95 -17.04 77.42
C LYS A 607 -6.85 -17.07 78.47
N VAL A 608 -5.63 -16.75 78.07
CA VAL A 608 -4.48 -16.71 78.97
C VAL A 608 -3.76 -15.38 78.82
N ASN A 609 -3.61 -14.65 79.91
CA ASN A 609 -2.69 -13.51 79.97
C ASN A 609 -1.37 -14.01 80.55
N ILE A 610 -0.38 -14.28 79.68
CA ILE A 610 0.88 -14.87 80.09
C ILE A 610 1.95 -13.81 80.23
N ASN A 611 2.69 -13.82 81.32
CA ASN A 611 3.91 -13.03 81.48
C ASN A 611 5.07 -13.68 80.72
N GLN A 612 6.11 -12.90 80.41
CA GLN A 612 7.34 -13.47 79.85
C GLN A 612 7.92 -14.52 80.81
N TRP A 613 8.22 -15.71 80.30
CA TRP A 613 8.61 -16.91 81.05
C TRP A 613 7.54 -17.48 81.98
N GLY A 614 6.32 -16.94 81.94
CA GLY A 614 5.15 -17.52 82.59
C GLY A 614 4.77 -18.84 81.94
N SER A 615 4.23 -19.77 82.73
CA SER A 615 3.68 -21.03 82.25
C SER A 615 2.23 -21.21 82.68
N TRP A 616 1.43 -21.80 81.81
CA TRP A 616 0.09 -22.29 82.14
C TRP A 616 -0.07 -23.72 81.64
N GLY A 617 -0.98 -24.48 82.22
CA GLY A 617 -1.23 -25.86 81.83
C GLY A 617 -1.91 -26.66 82.93
N GLY A 618 -1.79 -27.97 82.83
CA GLY A 618 -2.59 -28.87 83.64
C GLY A 618 -2.17 -30.33 83.58
N GLY A 619 -2.53 -31.07 84.62
CA GLY A 619 -2.27 -32.50 84.73
C GLY A 619 -3.53 -33.35 84.77
N PHE A 620 -3.34 -34.67 84.86
CA PHE A 620 -4.42 -35.64 84.88
C PHE A 620 -4.61 -36.22 86.29
N SER A 621 -5.81 -36.15 86.85
CA SER A 621 -6.06 -36.51 88.25
C SER A 621 -6.38 -37.99 88.51
N THR A 622 -6.68 -38.76 87.47
CA THR A 622 -7.14 -40.16 87.59
C THR A 622 -6.30 -41.12 86.76
N ALA A 623 -6.04 -40.82 85.48
CA ALA A 623 -5.15 -41.56 84.60
C ALA A 623 -4.48 -40.62 83.58
N ALA A 624 -3.19 -40.83 83.31
CA ALA A 624 -2.45 -40.10 82.28
C ALA A 624 -3.05 -40.33 80.88
N ALA A 625 -3.01 -39.32 80.01
CA ALA A 625 -3.50 -39.44 78.65
C ALA A 625 -2.69 -40.51 77.87
N PRO A 626 -3.34 -41.42 77.13
CA PRO A 626 -2.68 -42.54 76.45
C PRO A 626 -2.04 -42.10 75.11
N ALA A 627 -1.08 -41.17 75.17
CA ALA A 627 -0.48 -40.53 74.00
C ALA A 627 0.11 -41.50 72.96
N GLY A 628 0.62 -42.66 73.40
CA GLY A 628 1.19 -43.68 72.50
C GLY A 628 0.21 -44.31 71.48
N LYS A 629 -1.08 -43.96 71.53
CA LYS A 629 -2.10 -44.39 70.56
C LYS A 629 -2.28 -43.41 69.39
N TYR A 630 -1.65 -42.23 69.46
CA TYR A 630 -1.86 -41.11 68.54
C TYR A 630 -0.55 -40.75 67.85
N THR A 631 -0.64 -40.00 66.75
CA THR A 631 0.54 -39.54 65.99
C THR A 631 0.84 -38.08 66.24
N GLU A 632 -0.19 -37.28 66.54
CA GLU A 632 -0.06 -35.82 66.62
C GLU A 632 -0.75 -35.26 67.87
N PHE A 633 -0.14 -34.21 68.44
CA PHE A 633 -0.76 -33.35 69.45
C PHE A 633 -1.00 -32.00 68.79
N THR A 634 -2.25 -31.52 68.83
CA THR A 634 -2.66 -30.35 68.07
C THR A 634 -3.54 -29.43 68.91
N PHE A 635 -3.42 -28.14 68.63
CA PHE A 635 -4.26 -27.11 69.20
C PHE A 635 -4.22 -25.88 68.30
N TRP A 636 -5.19 -24.99 68.48
CA TRP A 636 -5.19 -23.70 67.82
C TRP A 636 -4.84 -22.61 68.80
N VAL A 637 -4.09 -21.61 68.32
CA VAL A 637 -3.70 -20.44 69.12
C VAL A 637 -3.89 -19.13 68.35
N TYR A 638 -4.38 -18.11 69.03
CA TYR A 638 -4.50 -16.74 68.54
C TYR A 638 -3.72 -15.79 69.45
N GLY A 639 -2.83 -14.97 68.88
CA GLY A 639 -2.13 -13.91 69.61
C GLY A 639 -2.86 -12.56 69.52
N ALA A 640 -3.02 -11.88 70.66
CA ALA A 640 -3.49 -10.49 70.68
C ALA A 640 -2.57 -9.56 69.87
N PRO A 641 -3.02 -8.34 69.52
CA PRO A 641 -2.15 -7.35 68.91
C PRO A 641 -0.84 -7.15 69.67
N GLY A 642 0.30 -7.18 68.98
CA GLY A 642 1.65 -7.17 69.55
C GLY A 642 2.19 -8.51 70.08
N VAL A 643 1.41 -9.60 70.07
CA VAL A 643 1.81 -10.92 70.58
C VAL A 643 2.26 -11.82 69.44
N ASN A 644 3.57 -11.82 69.17
CA ASN A 644 4.21 -12.67 68.16
C ASN A 644 5.55 -13.21 68.68
N GLY A 645 5.75 -14.53 68.67
CA GLY A 645 6.99 -15.14 69.12
C GLY A 645 6.85 -16.59 69.59
N LYS A 646 7.89 -17.10 70.27
CA LYS A 646 7.99 -18.53 70.59
C LYS A 646 7.33 -18.87 71.93
N VAL A 647 6.60 -19.97 71.92
CA VAL A 647 6.06 -20.63 73.11
C VAL A 647 6.58 -22.05 73.14
N ARG A 648 6.91 -22.54 74.34
CA ARG A 648 7.46 -23.87 74.57
C ARG A 648 6.38 -24.78 75.10
N LEU A 649 6.24 -25.97 74.51
CA LEU A 649 5.42 -27.06 75.03
C LEU A 649 6.27 -27.98 75.90
N LEU A 650 5.75 -28.31 77.08
CA LEU A 650 6.32 -29.24 78.04
C LEU A 650 5.33 -30.35 78.34
N VAL A 651 5.84 -31.57 78.45
CA VAL A 651 5.05 -32.76 78.76
C VAL A 651 5.75 -33.55 79.87
N ASN A 652 5.00 -34.02 80.86
CA ASN A 652 5.50 -34.77 82.04
C ASN A 652 6.69 -34.08 82.73
N PRO A 653 6.53 -32.85 83.24
CA PRO A 653 7.69 -32.01 83.53
C PRO A 653 8.52 -32.49 84.73
N GLY A 654 9.80 -32.73 84.43
CA GLY A 654 11.00 -32.67 85.29
C GLY A 654 11.93 -31.52 84.82
N ASN A 655 13.28 -31.69 84.80
CA ASN A 655 14.24 -30.60 84.50
C ASN A 655 13.94 -29.81 83.20
N TRP A 656 14.26 -28.51 83.20
CA TRP A 656 13.66 -27.48 82.35
C TRP A 656 14.41 -27.16 81.04
N ASP A 657 15.38 -27.95 80.60
CA ASP A 657 16.36 -27.53 79.57
C ASP A 657 16.13 -28.07 78.14
N ASP A 658 15.22 -29.03 77.89
CA ASP A 658 14.94 -29.58 76.55
C ASP A 658 13.44 -29.47 76.22
N ARG A 659 13.03 -28.62 75.25
CA ARG A 659 11.62 -28.27 75.02
C ARG A 659 11.25 -28.06 73.55
N THR A 660 10.11 -28.62 73.14
CA THR A 660 9.53 -28.38 71.80
C THR A 660 8.96 -26.97 71.74
N THR A 661 9.26 -26.21 70.68
CA THR A 661 8.80 -24.81 70.54
C THR A 661 7.89 -24.64 69.34
N PHE A 662 6.86 -23.79 69.47
CA PHE A 662 5.99 -23.34 68.40
C PHE A 662 5.90 -21.82 68.40
N THR A 663 5.46 -21.24 67.28
CA THR A 663 5.35 -19.79 67.13
C THR A 663 3.89 -19.37 67.18
N VAL A 664 3.57 -18.37 67.99
CA VAL A 664 2.27 -17.69 68.01
C VAL A 664 2.33 -16.51 67.06
N VAL A 665 1.30 -16.35 66.23
CA VAL A 665 1.21 -15.24 65.27
C VAL A 665 0.08 -14.30 65.69
N GLU A 666 0.39 -13.01 65.69
CA GLU A 666 -0.54 -11.94 66.00
C GLU A 666 -1.73 -11.91 65.02
N GLY A 667 -2.93 -11.66 65.53
CA GLY A 667 -4.10 -11.25 64.74
C GLY A 667 -4.78 -12.35 63.93
N LYS A 668 -4.35 -13.61 64.05
CA LYS A 668 -4.97 -14.75 63.37
C LYS A 668 -4.85 -16.04 64.16
N TRP A 669 -5.84 -16.91 63.98
CA TRP A 669 -5.80 -18.28 64.45
C TRP A 669 -4.77 -19.09 63.67
N THR A 670 -3.90 -19.80 64.38
CA THR A 670 -2.88 -20.68 63.81
C THR A 670 -2.99 -22.06 64.42
N GLU A 671 -3.07 -23.10 63.58
CA GLU A 671 -2.97 -24.49 64.03
C GLU A 671 -1.52 -24.80 64.37
N VAL A 672 -1.30 -25.33 65.57
CA VAL A 672 -0.02 -25.86 66.00
C VAL A 672 -0.16 -27.37 66.07
N THR A 673 0.53 -28.06 65.16
CA THR A 673 0.59 -29.52 65.14
C THR A 673 1.99 -29.96 65.49
N ILE A 674 2.11 -30.79 66.53
CA ILE A 674 3.36 -31.34 67.00
C ILE A 674 3.31 -32.85 66.81
N GLN A 675 4.24 -33.37 66.03
CA GLN A 675 4.41 -34.80 65.85
C GLN A 675 4.89 -35.40 67.17
N LEU A 676 4.18 -36.40 67.70
CA LEU A 676 4.56 -37.05 68.97
C LEU A 676 5.95 -37.70 68.87
N ALA A 677 6.34 -38.14 67.67
CA ALA A 677 7.67 -38.68 67.39
C ALA A 677 8.80 -37.67 67.59
N ASP A 678 8.52 -36.37 67.49
CA ASP A 678 9.48 -35.29 67.65
C ASP A 678 9.51 -34.73 69.08
N LEU A 679 8.56 -35.15 69.91
CA LEU A 679 8.43 -34.70 71.28
C LEU A 679 9.22 -35.62 72.22
N THR A 680 10.07 -35.02 73.05
CA THR A 680 10.86 -35.72 74.07
C THR A 680 10.38 -35.25 75.44
N ASP A 681 10.16 -36.18 76.38
CA ASP A 681 9.87 -35.83 77.77
C ASP A 681 11.14 -35.40 78.53
N ASN A 682 10.97 -34.92 79.76
CA ASN A 682 12.10 -34.39 80.54
C ASN A 682 13.05 -35.48 81.09
N ASN A 683 12.80 -36.77 80.80
CA ASN A 683 13.73 -37.89 81.05
C ASN A 683 14.49 -38.30 79.78
N GLY A 684 14.35 -37.56 78.67
CA GLY A 684 14.94 -37.90 77.38
C GLY A 684 14.17 -39.00 76.63
N VAL A 685 12.97 -39.37 77.08
CA VAL A 685 12.13 -40.36 76.41
C VAL A 685 11.41 -39.69 75.25
N ARG A 686 11.81 -40.05 74.04
CA ARG A 686 11.10 -39.66 72.82
C ARG A 686 9.74 -40.37 72.78
N ASN A 687 8.68 -39.60 72.54
CA ASN A 687 7.29 -40.06 72.49
C ASN A 687 6.86 -40.84 73.75
N PRO A 688 6.75 -40.17 74.92
CA PRO A 688 6.29 -40.85 76.13
C PRO A 688 4.89 -41.43 75.92
N ALA A 689 4.74 -42.74 76.15
CA ALA A 689 3.50 -43.47 75.87
C ALA A 689 2.28 -42.95 76.65
N THR A 690 2.51 -42.26 77.77
CA THR A 690 1.48 -41.64 78.62
C THR A 690 1.86 -40.22 79.04
N TRP A 691 0.91 -39.28 78.98
CA TRP A 691 1.11 -37.88 79.38
C TRP A 691 0.32 -37.57 80.66
N SER A 692 1.02 -37.30 81.76
CA SER A 692 0.47 -36.95 83.08
C SER A 692 0.35 -35.45 83.34
N ASP A 693 1.09 -34.60 82.62
CA ASP A 693 1.03 -33.13 82.74
C ASP A 693 1.47 -32.48 81.42
N ILE A 694 0.83 -31.37 81.06
CA ILE A 694 1.06 -30.60 79.83
C ILE A 694 1.14 -29.13 80.22
N ARG A 695 2.23 -28.46 79.86
CA ARG A 695 2.42 -27.02 80.12
C ARG A 695 2.91 -26.26 78.91
N PHE A 696 2.41 -25.05 78.77
CA PHE A 696 2.83 -24.06 77.80
C PHE A 696 3.57 -22.95 78.53
N GLN A 697 4.86 -22.77 78.23
CA GLN A 697 5.66 -21.67 78.78
C GLN A 697 6.03 -20.69 77.68
N SER A 698 5.68 -19.43 77.87
CA SER A 698 5.82 -18.41 76.84
C SER A 698 7.14 -17.65 76.96
N GLU A 699 7.86 -17.44 75.86
CA GLU A 699 9.00 -16.49 75.81
C GLU A 699 8.54 -15.05 75.57
N ILE A 700 7.23 -14.86 75.35
CA ILE A 700 6.57 -13.59 75.08
C ILE A 700 5.52 -13.27 76.16
N SER A 701 5.15 -12.00 76.29
CA SER A 701 4.09 -11.55 77.20
C SER A 701 2.86 -11.06 76.44
N GLY A 702 1.67 -11.36 76.93
CA GLY A 702 0.42 -10.84 76.40
C GLY A 702 -0.74 -11.82 76.46
N GLU A 703 -1.89 -11.38 75.96
CA GLU A 703 -3.09 -12.21 75.87
C GLU A 703 -3.03 -13.16 74.67
N MET A 704 -3.36 -14.43 74.92
CA MET A 704 -3.47 -15.47 73.91
C MET A 704 -4.74 -16.28 74.15
N TRP A 705 -5.32 -16.79 73.08
CA TRP A 705 -6.48 -17.68 73.14
C TRP A 705 -6.10 -19.04 72.57
N PHE A 706 -6.52 -20.11 73.26
CA PHE A 706 -6.31 -21.48 72.85
C PHE A 706 -7.65 -22.19 72.70
N ASP A 707 -7.78 -22.98 71.65
CA ASP A 707 -9.00 -23.72 71.34
C ASP A 707 -8.66 -25.05 70.66
N HIS A 708 -9.60 -26.00 70.69
CA HIS A 708 -9.50 -27.30 70.02
C HIS A 708 -8.20 -28.07 70.35
N ILE A 709 -7.95 -28.32 71.64
CA ILE A 709 -6.69 -28.92 72.14
C ILE A 709 -6.86 -30.44 72.31
N GLY A 710 -6.00 -31.25 71.69
CA GLY A 710 -6.00 -32.70 71.91
C GLY A 710 -5.09 -33.49 70.98
N PHE A 711 -5.32 -34.80 70.91
CA PHE A 711 -4.55 -35.72 70.08
C PHE A 711 -5.31 -36.16 68.83
N ARG A 712 -4.55 -36.44 67.77
CA ARG A 712 -5.01 -37.07 66.53
C ARG A 712 -4.28 -38.37 66.25
#